data_AF-A0ABD3N367-F1
#
_entry.id   AF-A0ABD3N367-F1
#
_cell.length_a   1.000
_cell.length_b   1.000
_cell.length_c   1.000
_cell.angle_alpha   90.00
_cell.angle_beta   90.00
_cell.angle_gamma   90.00
#
_symmetry.space_group_name_H-M   'P 1'
#
loop_
_entity.id
_entity.type
_entity.pdbx_description
1 polymer ?
#
loop_
_entity_poly.entity_id
_entity_poly.type
_entity_poly.pdbx_seq_one_letter_code
_entity_poly.pdbx_strand_id
1 'polypeptide(L)'
;MNEAIQALHPPCPSATRLRIRRSASQDIASGIASSHLPPTTQPTTHTPKSQLNEAIQALHPPCPSATRRRIRRSASQDIASGIASLSLGGGSPKQRSPSFHRASSTQSKNNPRFTELLLEHGEKQLSDWAVSASSSGDGLKNTEGRLHLCSRSIVFEPRHTSKGIVRIPFRYMNACPSLVENHLASESRDAGVIFGVSSGRHFVMKANNAIGPYVQIQQDTEFRFDFLHSSPSAVSSLAKMLYESEKISVRFDPNLEKGNGNVETVLSTPMGQSNILQQVLNPPTEMPLDPIHFLHVHEHPLSTQMKCSMKQPLLERVGVAVLTNHGIYFQPWNGSTSRSKAHTFWSIADMKAIARRYNGLKDVGLEIYLAQREGCEDKSMYTSVLLAFESTEIREGVVRIITSQRQEVPLPCFTDQSFVESALQQWQCGEIDNYSYLLILNAAAGRSFHDLSRYPVFPWVLSNYREDDETFGEETSYFDLNNPRNYRDLSKPIGALNEERFKEFQKRYDGMVQQQKLAQEQGHQLHHIHDKPFMYGTHYSSSGYVLFYLLRVMPEHMLCLQNGKFDVPDRLFHSIYSTYQSVLTNPADVKELIPEFYDPDCFDFLINAMGLQFGNLQSGERVNDVLLPSWAKSAKHFLRLNRAALESDYCTQQLPRWIDLIFGVASRGSQATEMRNLFHPISYLSPSDVEAMQSEEERTRVELQANEFGICPDQLFCKEHPQKSASWGSTEGVVMSNNRS
;
A
#
# COMPACT_ATOMS: atom_id res chain seq x y z
N MET A 1 -29.96 59.02 -42.81
CA MET A 1 -30.84 57.87 -42.53
C MET A 1 -30.46 57.36 -41.14
N ASN A 2 -30.47 58.22 -40.13
CA ASN A 2 -31.63 58.87 -39.49
C ASN A 2 -32.47 57.83 -38.75
N GLU A 3 -32.48 58.00 -37.43
CA GLU A 3 -33.67 57.98 -36.55
C GLU A 3 -34.49 56.68 -36.57
N ALA A 4 -34.77 56.03 -35.44
CA ALA A 4 -35.47 56.61 -34.29
C ALA A 4 -35.30 55.67 -33.07
N ILE A 5 -34.85 56.11 -31.88
CA ILE A 5 -35.45 57.07 -30.92
C ILE A 5 -36.44 56.36 -29.97
N GLN A 6 -35.98 56.12 -28.73
CA GLN A 6 -36.34 56.80 -27.45
C GLN A 6 -37.58 56.18 -26.79
N ALA A 7 -37.58 55.93 -25.47
CA ALA A 7 -37.70 56.93 -24.39
C ALA A 7 -37.77 56.15 -23.04
N LEU A 8 -37.38 56.61 -21.83
CA LEU A 8 -37.03 57.92 -21.25
C LEU A 8 -36.36 57.69 -19.87
N HIS A 9 -35.45 58.60 -19.47
CA HIS A 9 -34.87 58.84 -18.14
C HIS A 9 -35.53 60.12 -17.50
N PRO A 10 -35.04 60.73 -16.40
CA PRO A 10 -34.90 60.36 -14.96
C PRO A 10 -35.64 61.44 -14.07
N PRO A 11 -35.32 61.73 -12.77
CA PRO A 11 -34.09 62.44 -12.37
C PRO A 11 -33.52 62.16 -10.94
N CYS A 12 -32.30 62.68 -10.74
CA CYS A 12 -31.57 62.83 -9.47
C CYS A 12 -32.03 64.09 -8.70
N PRO A 13 -31.71 64.24 -7.40
CA PRO A 13 -31.06 65.49 -6.99
C PRO A 13 -29.92 65.33 -5.97
N SER A 14 -29.11 66.39 -5.92
CA SER A 14 -27.84 66.58 -5.23
C SER A 14 -27.94 67.26 -3.85
N ALA A 15 -26.90 66.98 -3.03
CA ALA A 15 -26.19 67.84 -2.07
C ALA A 15 -26.94 68.63 -0.97
N THR A 16 -26.53 68.43 0.29
CA THR A 16 -26.32 69.52 1.28
C THR A 16 -25.21 69.14 2.29
N ARG A 17 -24.28 70.08 2.51
CA ARG A 17 -23.18 70.09 3.50
C ARG A 17 -23.68 70.38 4.93
N LEU A 18 -22.96 69.90 5.97
CA LEU A 18 -22.68 70.60 7.26
C LEU A 18 -21.74 69.69 8.11
N ARG A 19 -20.43 69.96 8.20
CA ARG A 19 -19.67 70.73 9.23
C ARG A 19 -19.73 70.23 10.69
N ILE A 20 -18.54 69.77 11.14
CA ILE A 20 -17.85 70.05 12.43
C ILE A 20 -18.44 69.46 13.73
N ARG A 21 -17.68 68.59 14.42
CA ARG A 21 -16.94 68.90 15.67
C ARG A 21 -16.04 67.76 16.14
N ARG A 22 -14.77 68.11 16.37
CA ARG A 22 -13.85 67.45 17.31
C ARG A 22 -14.38 67.66 18.74
N SER A 23 -14.24 66.65 19.59
CA SER A 23 -14.04 66.85 21.03
C SER A 23 -13.06 65.80 21.54
N ALA A 24 -11.90 66.28 21.94
CA ALA A 24 -10.89 65.57 22.71
C ALA A 24 -11.12 65.85 24.21
N SER A 25 -10.94 64.84 25.04
CA SER A 25 -10.68 64.88 26.50
C SER A 25 -10.85 63.45 27.03
N GLN A 26 -10.07 62.89 27.94
CA GLN A 26 -8.87 63.29 28.68
C GLN A 26 -8.38 62.04 29.42
N ASP A 27 -7.11 62.05 29.78
CA ASP A 27 -6.39 61.03 30.54
C ASP A 27 -7.03 60.65 31.88
N ILE A 28 -7.00 59.36 32.23
CA ILE A 28 -6.77 58.88 33.61
C ILE A 28 -5.88 57.64 33.55
N ALA A 29 -4.70 57.75 34.15
CA ALA A 29 -3.77 56.66 34.40
C ALA A 29 -4.05 55.99 35.76
N SER A 30 -3.94 54.66 35.80
CA SER A 30 -3.67 53.74 36.94
C SER A 30 -4.38 52.41 36.64
N GLY A 31 -3.88 51.21 36.90
CA GLY A 31 -2.64 50.69 37.42
C GLY A 31 -2.82 49.15 37.45
N ILE A 32 -1.78 48.41 37.07
CA ILE A 32 -1.41 47.06 37.54
C ILE A 32 -2.53 46.00 37.67
N ALA A 33 -2.53 44.99 36.79
CA ALA A 33 -2.29 43.58 37.17
C ALA A 33 -2.39 42.64 35.96
N SER A 34 -1.39 41.78 35.83
CA SER A 34 -1.21 40.75 34.82
C SER A 34 -2.22 39.61 34.94
N SER A 35 -2.85 39.22 33.84
CA SER A 35 -3.31 37.85 33.61
C SER A 35 -3.10 37.48 32.15
N HIS A 36 -2.12 36.61 31.90
CA HIS A 36 -1.81 36.05 30.59
C HIS A 36 -3.03 35.26 30.06
N LEU A 37 -3.66 35.81 29.02
CA LEU A 37 -4.45 35.04 28.06
C LEU A 37 -3.49 34.42 27.03
N PRO A 38 -3.73 33.18 26.56
CA PRO A 38 -2.93 32.57 25.50
C PRO A 38 -3.13 33.35 24.19
N PRO A 39 -2.11 33.40 23.30
CA PRO A 39 -2.23 34.14 22.06
C PRO A 39 -3.26 33.45 21.15
N THR A 40 -4.31 34.18 20.80
CA THR A 40 -5.17 33.88 19.64
C THR A 40 -4.28 33.75 18.40
N THR A 41 -4.11 32.52 17.92
CA THR A 41 -3.57 32.22 16.59
C THR A 41 -4.47 32.88 15.56
N GLN A 42 -3.94 33.88 14.84
CA GLN A 42 -4.59 34.40 13.66
C GLN A 42 -4.70 33.28 12.60
N PRO A 43 -5.85 33.14 11.91
CA PRO A 43 -5.98 32.18 10.83
C PRO A 43 -5.03 32.55 9.69
N THR A 44 -4.14 31.63 9.33
CA THR A 44 -3.26 31.76 8.17
C THR A 44 -4.11 31.77 6.90
N THR A 45 -4.10 32.87 6.16
CA THR A 45 -4.73 32.96 4.83
C THR A 45 -4.03 32.00 3.88
N HIS A 46 -4.65 30.86 3.56
CA HIS A 46 -4.09 29.87 2.64
C HIS A 46 -4.21 30.36 1.20
N THR A 47 -3.07 30.65 0.56
CA THR A 47 -3.06 30.94 -0.89
C THR A 47 -3.21 29.64 -1.70
N PRO A 48 -3.77 29.65 -2.92
CA PRO A 48 -3.87 28.47 -3.78
C PRO A 48 -2.52 27.74 -3.98
N LYS A 49 -1.42 28.50 -4.07
CA LYS A 49 -0.05 27.96 -4.18
C LYS A 49 0.39 27.22 -2.91
N SER A 50 0.01 27.70 -1.72
CA SER A 50 0.31 27.00 -0.46
C SER A 50 -0.46 25.68 -0.33
N GLN A 51 -1.72 25.61 -0.78
CA GLN A 51 -2.51 24.38 -0.74
C GLN A 51 -1.97 23.32 -1.69
N LEU A 52 -1.51 23.72 -2.87
CA LEU A 52 -0.90 22.79 -3.82
C LEU A 52 0.38 22.17 -3.25
N ASN A 53 1.24 22.97 -2.61
CA ASN A 53 2.45 22.44 -1.97
C ASN A 53 2.12 21.45 -0.85
N GLU A 54 1.11 21.73 -0.02
CA GLU A 54 0.65 20.78 1.01
C GLU A 54 0.07 19.49 0.39
N ALA A 55 -0.68 19.60 -0.71
CA ALA A 55 -1.19 18.45 -1.44
C ALA A 55 -0.06 17.59 -2.00
N ILE A 56 0.96 18.20 -2.63
CA ILE A 56 2.13 17.51 -3.17
C ILE A 56 2.89 16.78 -2.06
N GLN A 57 3.11 17.42 -0.91
CA GLN A 57 3.77 16.76 0.22
C GLN A 57 2.99 15.54 0.72
N ALA A 58 1.66 15.55 0.61
CA ALA A 58 0.82 14.41 0.98
C ALA A 58 0.93 13.20 0.04
N LEU A 59 1.51 13.38 -1.16
CA LEU A 59 1.79 12.29 -2.11
C LEU A 59 3.09 11.53 -1.82
N HIS A 60 3.92 12.00 -0.90
CA HIS A 60 5.16 11.29 -0.58
C HIS A 60 4.87 9.88 -0.04
N PRO A 61 5.73 8.89 -0.35
CA PRO A 61 5.57 7.54 0.15
C PRO A 61 5.38 7.56 1.67
N PRO A 62 4.44 6.80 2.23
CA PRO A 62 4.35 6.63 3.67
C PRO A 62 5.66 5.97 4.12
N CYS A 63 6.56 6.74 4.73
CA CYS A 63 7.83 6.21 5.22
C CYS A 63 7.54 5.01 6.13
N PRO A 64 7.99 3.77 5.81
CA PRO A 64 7.77 2.60 6.63
C PRO A 64 8.62 2.66 7.92
N SER A 65 8.41 3.68 8.75
CA SER A 65 9.25 4.00 9.90
C SER A 65 9.04 3.03 11.09
N ALA A 66 8.22 1.98 10.90
CA ALA A 66 8.02 0.88 11.83
C ALA A 66 9.35 0.28 12.34
N THR A 67 10.41 0.34 11.51
CA THR A 67 11.74 -0.15 11.81
C THR A 67 12.46 0.63 12.92
N ARG A 68 12.23 1.95 13.06
CA ARG A 68 12.85 2.75 14.13
C ARG A 68 12.37 2.38 15.53
N ARG A 69 11.15 1.83 15.67
CA ARG A 69 10.57 1.47 16.97
C ARG A 69 11.08 0.13 17.53
N ARG A 70 11.49 -0.83 16.67
CA ARG A 70 12.04 -2.12 17.12
C ARG A 70 13.51 -2.02 17.52
N ILE A 71 14.34 -1.30 16.76
CA ILE A 71 15.80 -1.22 16.99
C ILE A 71 16.14 -0.56 18.34
N ARG A 72 15.42 0.48 18.76
CA ARG A 72 15.66 1.10 20.09
C ARG A 72 15.35 0.16 21.26
N ARG A 73 14.44 -0.81 21.09
CA ARG A 73 14.10 -1.78 22.15
C ARG A 73 15.07 -2.95 22.22
N SER A 74 15.66 -3.39 21.10
CA SER A 74 16.68 -4.46 21.11
C SER A 74 18.07 -3.97 21.49
N ALA A 75 18.46 -2.76 21.09
CA ALA A 75 19.76 -2.17 21.45
C ALA A 75 19.91 -1.84 22.95
N SER A 76 18.83 -1.95 23.73
CA SER A 76 18.86 -1.79 25.20
C SER A 76 19.17 -3.09 25.95
N GLN A 77 19.34 -4.23 25.26
CA GLN A 77 19.62 -5.53 25.89
C GLN A 77 21.00 -6.13 25.57
N ASP A 78 21.79 -5.49 24.70
CA ASP A 78 23.14 -5.96 24.35
C ASP A 78 24.23 -5.02 24.91
N ILE A 79 24.32 -4.93 26.24
CA ILE A 79 25.57 -4.58 26.93
C ILE A 79 25.73 -5.57 28.09
N ALA A 80 26.10 -6.81 27.76
CA ALA A 80 26.79 -7.72 28.67
C ALA A 80 27.27 -8.96 27.91
N SER A 81 28.38 -8.84 27.17
CA SER A 81 29.22 -10.00 26.87
C SER A 81 30.68 -9.62 27.06
N GLY A 82 31.39 -10.42 27.87
CA GLY A 82 32.84 -10.36 28.02
C GLY A 82 33.33 -10.55 29.46
N ILE A 83 33.60 -11.80 29.86
CA ILE A 83 34.94 -12.30 30.26
C ILE A 83 34.81 -13.74 30.80
N ALA A 84 35.79 -14.55 30.44
CA ALA A 84 35.85 -16.00 30.57
C ALA A 84 36.33 -16.54 31.94
N SER A 85 35.95 -17.81 32.18
CA SER A 85 36.67 -18.90 32.88
C SER A 85 37.38 -18.68 34.23
N LEU A 86 36.97 -19.41 35.28
CA LEU A 86 37.76 -20.46 35.98
C LEU A 86 37.02 -20.97 37.25
N SER A 87 37.51 -22.10 37.74
CA SER A 87 36.89 -23.13 38.60
C SER A 87 36.92 -22.91 40.13
N LEU A 88 36.08 -23.71 40.82
CA LEU A 88 36.17 -24.28 42.19
C LEU A 88 35.83 -23.41 43.42
N GLY A 89 34.95 -23.96 44.28
CA GLY A 89 35.08 -23.88 45.75
C GLY A 89 33.99 -23.15 46.55
N GLY A 90 33.10 -23.92 47.17
CA GLY A 90 32.57 -23.81 48.55
C GLY A 90 32.24 -22.46 49.22
N GLY A 91 31.06 -22.39 49.84
CA GLY A 91 30.82 -21.59 51.06
C GLY A 91 29.65 -20.60 50.96
N SER A 92 28.54 -20.90 51.61
CA SER A 92 27.51 -19.93 51.99
C SER A 92 28.03 -18.99 53.09
N PRO A 93 27.57 -17.72 53.14
CA PRO A 93 26.49 -17.42 54.08
C PRO A 93 25.48 -16.35 53.63
N LYS A 94 24.30 -16.43 54.25
CA LYS A 94 23.15 -15.53 54.18
C LYS A 94 23.50 -14.08 54.58
N GLN A 95 23.11 -13.08 53.80
CA GLN A 95 22.66 -11.77 54.32
C GLN A 95 21.60 -11.09 53.43
N ARG A 96 20.42 -10.93 54.04
CA ARG A 96 19.38 -9.87 53.95
C ARG A 96 19.19 -9.09 52.64
N SER A 97 18.04 -9.35 52.02
CA SER A 97 17.37 -8.50 51.03
C SER A 97 16.76 -7.23 51.66
N PRO A 98 16.86 -6.04 51.03
CA PRO A 98 15.89 -4.97 51.19
C PRO A 98 14.81 -5.10 50.10
N SER A 99 13.55 -5.03 50.53
CA SER A 99 12.35 -5.01 49.72
C SER A 99 12.32 -3.80 48.78
N PHE A 100 12.46 -4.03 47.47
CA PHE A 100 12.10 -3.05 46.46
C PHE A 100 10.63 -3.23 46.07
N HIS A 101 9.87 -2.15 46.22
CA HIS A 101 8.48 -2.04 45.81
C HIS A 101 8.31 -2.43 44.34
N ARG A 102 7.39 -3.36 44.12
CA ARG A 102 6.92 -3.86 42.83
C ARG A 102 6.30 -2.70 42.05
N ALA A 103 7.10 -2.03 41.21
CA ALA A 103 6.56 -1.13 40.20
C ALA A 103 5.69 -1.96 39.24
N SER A 104 4.39 -1.70 39.29
CA SER A 104 3.38 -2.29 38.41
C SER A 104 3.80 -2.08 36.96
N SER A 105 3.99 -3.19 36.24
CA SER A 105 4.13 -3.22 34.79
C SER A 105 2.91 -2.52 34.17
N THR A 106 3.10 -1.28 33.72
CA THR A 106 2.12 -0.58 32.89
C THR A 106 1.85 -1.43 31.66
N GLN A 107 0.62 -1.93 31.57
CA GLN A 107 0.10 -2.70 30.45
C GLN A 107 0.32 -1.91 29.16
N SER A 108 1.24 -2.36 28.33
CA SER A 108 1.31 -1.98 26.93
C SER A 108 -0.05 -2.23 26.29
N LYS A 109 -0.62 -1.23 25.63
CA LYS A 109 -1.76 -1.44 24.72
C LYS A 109 -1.33 -2.52 23.70
N ASN A 110 -1.82 -3.75 23.88
CA ASN A 110 -1.43 -4.89 23.06
C ASN A 110 -2.10 -4.78 21.69
N ASN A 111 -1.37 -4.36 20.66
CA ASN A 111 -1.78 -4.64 19.29
C ASN A 111 -1.82 -6.17 19.10
N PRO A 112 -2.86 -6.71 18.41
CA PRO A 112 -2.94 -8.14 18.12
C PRO A 112 -1.76 -8.58 17.25
N ARG A 113 -1.21 -9.79 17.49
CA ARG A 113 -0.14 -10.37 16.68
C ARG A 113 -0.69 -10.94 15.38
N PHE A 114 -1.95 -11.39 15.42
CA PHE A 114 -2.69 -11.88 14.26
C PHE A 114 -3.18 -10.73 13.38
N THR A 115 -2.98 -10.89 12.07
CA THR A 115 -3.49 -10.01 11.01
C THR A 115 -3.88 -10.90 9.83
N GLU A 116 -4.83 -10.46 9.00
CA GLU A 116 -5.27 -11.23 7.82
C GLU A 116 -4.16 -11.46 6.80
N LEU A 117 -3.08 -10.65 6.81
CA LEU A 117 -1.86 -10.89 6.02
C LEU A 117 -1.19 -12.24 6.32
N LEU A 118 -1.53 -12.87 7.44
CA LEU A 118 -1.01 -14.19 7.80
C LEU A 118 -1.77 -15.34 7.15
N LEU A 119 -2.91 -15.02 6.53
CA LEU A 119 -3.76 -15.98 5.84
C LEU A 119 -3.36 -16.10 4.37
N GLU A 120 -4.03 -16.98 3.63
CA GLU A 120 -3.90 -17.03 2.18
C GLU A 120 -4.54 -15.81 1.52
N HIS A 121 -4.04 -15.42 0.35
CA HIS A 121 -4.59 -14.29 -0.39
C HIS A 121 -6.11 -14.48 -0.64
N GLY A 122 -6.91 -13.49 -0.23
CA GLY A 122 -8.37 -13.50 -0.32
C GLY A 122 -9.11 -14.21 0.84
N GLU A 123 -8.39 -14.83 1.79
CA GLU A 123 -8.99 -15.36 3.01
C GLU A 123 -9.31 -14.23 4.00
N LYS A 124 -10.49 -14.25 4.62
CA LYS A 124 -10.97 -13.19 5.53
C LYS A 124 -11.25 -13.73 6.92
N GLN A 125 -10.98 -12.93 7.95
CA GLN A 125 -11.36 -13.26 9.32
C GLN A 125 -12.85 -12.93 9.52
N LEU A 126 -13.60 -13.87 10.09
CA LEU A 126 -15.05 -13.71 10.31
C LEU A 126 -15.37 -13.29 11.75
N SER A 127 -14.78 -13.97 12.73
CA SER A 127 -15.05 -13.76 14.15
C SER A 127 -13.94 -14.35 15.01
N ASP A 128 -13.85 -13.91 16.27
CA ASP A 128 -12.88 -14.43 17.23
C ASP A 128 -13.45 -14.63 18.64
N TRP A 129 -12.88 -15.60 19.36
CA TRP A 129 -13.29 -15.98 20.71
C TRP A 129 -12.08 -16.19 21.61
N ALA A 130 -12.24 -15.91 22.91
CA ALA A 130 -11.22 -16.20 23.91
C ALA A 130 -11.32 -17.67 24.33
N VAL A 131 -10.23 -18.43 24.14
CA VAL A 131 -10.20 -19.87 24.40
C VAL A 131 -8.92 -20.29 25.12
N SER A 132 -8.99 -21.45 25.78
CA SER A 132 -7.83 -22.24 26.19
C SER A 132 -7.66 -23.41 25.23
N ALA A 133 -6.48 -23.53 24.61
CA ALA A 133 -6.19 -24.56 23.63
C ALA A 133 -5.24 -25.64 24.19
N SER A 134 -5.52 -26.89 23.84
CA SER A 134 -4.68 -28.05 24.08
C SER A 134 -4.53 -28.87 22.80
N SER A 135 -3.33 -29.40 22.51
CA SER A 135 -3.10 -30.24 21.32
C SER A 135 -2.37 -31.54 21.64
N SER A 136 -2.67 -32.58 20.87
CA SER A 136 -1.95 -33.86 20.91
C SER A 136 -0.69 -33.79 20.03
N GLY A 137 0.45 -33.41 20.61
CA GLY A 137 1.76 -33.45 19.91
C GLY A 137 2.53 -32.13 19.91
N ASP A 138 1.88 -31.00 19.63
CA ASP A 138 2.57 -29.70 19.44
C ASP A 138 2.88 -28.92 20.72
N GLY A 139 2.78 -29.56 21.89
CA GLY A 139 3.10 -28.93 23.17
C GLY A 139 2.17 -27.77 23.58
N LEU A 140 1.02 -27.58 22.93
CA LEU A 140 -0.05 -26.76 23.48
C LEU A 140 -0.70 -27.53 24.64
N LYS A 141 -0.47 -27.04 25.86
CA LYS A 141 -1.09 -27.54 27.09
C LYS A 141 -1.78 -26.37 27.76
N ASN A 142 -3.11 -26.40 27.82
CA ASN A 142 -3.98 -25.39 28.45
C ASN A 142 -3.49 -23.96 28.21
N THR A 143 -3.24 -23.64 26.94
CA THR A 143 -2.66 -22.37 26.54
C THR A 143 -3.78 -21.40 26.22
N GLU A 144 -3.87 -20.30 26.97
CA GLU A 144 -4.82 -19.24 26.70
C GLU A 144 -4.45 -18.46 25.42
N GLY A 145 -5.47 -18.09 24.66
CA GLY A 145 -5.32 -17.32 23.44
C GLY A 145 -6.65 -16.91 22.82
N ARG A 146 -6.59 -16.48 21.56
CA ARG A 146 -7.77 -16.19 20.74
C ARG A 146 -7.89 -17.22 19.62
N LEU A 147 -9.11 -17.72 19.43
CA LEU A 147 -9.47 -18.55 18.29
C LEU A 147 -10.15 -17.65 17.26
N HIS A 148 -9.56 -17.55 16.08
CA HIS A 148 -10.07 -16.83 14.93
C HIS A 148 -10.66 -17.83 13.95
N LEU A 149 -11.93 -17.65 13.59
CA LEU A 149 -12.54 -18.38 12.49
C LEU A 149 -12.39 -17.55 11.22
N CYS A 150 -11.74 -18.12 10.22
CA CYS A 150 -11.51 -17.50 8.92
C CYS A 150 -12.30 -18.25 7.84
N SER A 151 -12.43 -17.66 6.66
CA SER A 151 -13.23 -18.24 5.57
C SER A 151 -12.70 -19.59 5.07
N ARG A 152 -11.41 -19.90 5.25
CA ARG A 152 -10.77 -21.16 4.80
C ARG A 152 -9.96 -21.89 5.89
N SER A 153 -9.88 -21.32 7.08
CA SER A 153 -9.08 -21.91 8.17
C SER A 153 -9.56 -21.51 9.55
N ILE A 154 -9.10 -22.28 10.54
CA ILE A 154 -9.18 -21.93 11.95
C ILE A 154 -7.78 -21.52 12.41
N VAL A 155 -7.65 -20.34 13.01
CA VAL A 155 -6.37 -19.83 13.49
C VAL A 155 -6.42 -19.63 15.00
N PHE A 156 -5.45 -20.19 15.71
CA PHE A 156 -5.27 -19.98 17.14
C PHE A 156 -4.07 -19.07 17.39
N GLU A 157 -4.31 -17.93 18.04
CA GLU A 157 -3.32 -16.95 18.47
C GLU A 157 -3.05 -17.12 19.98
N PRO A 158 -1.92 -17.72 20.40
CA PRO A 158 -1.58 -17.80 21.82
C PRO A 158 -1.29 -16.42 22.41
N ARG A 159 -1.70 -16.22 23.67
CA ARG A 159 -1.44 -14.98 24.42
C ARG A 159 0.06 -14.70 24.63
N HIS A 160 0.87 -15.75 24.76
CA HIS A 160 2.32 -15.65 24.94
C HIS A 160 3.05 -15.61 23.60
N THR A 161 3.94 -14.62 23.44
CA THR A 161 4.70 -14.40 22.20
C THR A 161 5.70 -15.51 21.87
N SER A 162 6.13 -16.29 22.86
CA SER A 162 7.03 -17.43 22.66
C SER A 162 6.41 -18.53 21.81
N LYS A 163 5.08 -18.71 21.88
CA LYS A 163 4.35 -19.69 21.09
C LYS A 163 3.93 -19.10 19.75
N GLY A 164 4.09 -19.89 18.69
CA GLY A 164 3.64 -19.53 17.35
C GLY A 164 2.12 -19.52 17.25
N ILE A 165 1.61 -18.70 16.33
CA ILE A 165 0.22 -18.73 15.88
C ILE A 165 0.03 -20.01 15.06
N VAL A 166 -1.04 -20.75 15.31
CA VAL A 166 -1.33 -22.02 14.65
C VAL A 166 -2.48 -21.82 13.67
N ARG A 167 -2.28 -22.11 12.39
CA ARG A 167 -3.31 -22.08 11.34
C ARG A 167 -3.65 -23.50 10.90
N ILE A 168 -4.93 -23.81 10.90
CA ILE A 168 -5.49 -25.13 10.58
C ILE A 168 -6.46 -24.97 9.40
N PRO A 169 -6.01 -25.13 8.14
CA PRO A 169 -6.87 -25.01 6.97
C PRO A 169 -7.92 -26.13 6.89
N PHE A 170 -9.15 -25.82 6.46
CA PHE A 170 -10.23 -26.83 6.38
C PHE A 170 -9.90 -27.95 5.40
N ARG A 171 -9.24 -27.65 4.28
CA ARG A 171 -8.75 -28.66 3.31
C ARG A 171 -7.95 -29.79 3.93
N TYR A 172 -7.17 -29.50 4.97
CA TYR A 172 -6.29 -30.45 5.67
C TYR A 172 -6.87 -31.04 6.95
N MET A 173 -8.15 -30.77 7.25
CA MET A 173 -8.82 -31.42 8.36
C MET A 173 -9.21 -32.86 7.98
N ASN A 174 -9.03 -33.76 8.94
CA ASN A 174 -9.30 -35.20 8.81
C ASN A 174 -10.79 -35.50 9.02
N ALA A 175 -11.46 -34.68 9.82
CA ALA A 175 -12.89 -34.79 10.11
C ALA A 175 -13.52 -33.40 10.27
N CYS A 176 -14.84 -33.34 10.17
CA CYS A 176 -15.61 -32.11 10.35
C CYS A 176 -15.46 -31.59 11.80
N PRO A 177 -15.20 -30.28 12.02
CA PRO A 177 -15.12 -29.71 13.36
C PRO A 177 -16.39 -29.97 14.17
N SER A 178 -16.24 -30.45 15.41
CA SER A 178 -17.37 -30.90 16.21
C SER A 178 -17.24 -30.54 17.67
N LEU A 179 -18.37 -30.58 18.37
CA LEU A 179 -18.43 -30.44 19.81
C LEU A 179 -18.14 -31.80 20.44
N VAL A 180 -17.20 -31.84 21.36
CA VAL A 180 -16.74 -33.06 22.04
C VAL A 180 -16.95 -32.89 23.54
N GLU A 181 -17.31 -33.97 24.24
CA GLU A 181 -17.42 -33.94 25.70
C GLU A 181 -16.03 -33.96 26.34
N ASN A 182 -15.81 -33.09 27.34
CA ASN A 182 -14.54 -33.02 28.04
C ASN A 182 -14.42 -34.14 29.09
N HIS A 183 -13.97 -35.32 28.68
CA HIS A 183 -13.78 -36.46 29.59
C HIS A 183 -12.54 -36.35 30.51
N LEU A 184 -11.77 -35.26 30.45
CA LEU A 184 -10.53 -35.05 31.22
C LEU A 184 -10.68 -34.05 32.39
N ALA A 185 -11.88 -33.51 32.63
CA ALA A 185 -12.15 -32.69 33.80
C ALA A 185 -12.24 -33.58 35.05
N SER A 186 -11.11 -33.75 35.75
CA SER A 186 -11.11 -34.30 37.11
C SER A 186 -12.06 -33.50 37.98
N GLU A 187 -12.95 -34.19 38.69
CA GLU A 187 -13.91 -33.74 39.71
C GLU A 187 -13.64 -32.35 40.33
N SER A 188 -13.94 -31.26 39.61
CA SER A 188 -14.37 -29.95 40.13
C SER A 188 -14.39 -28.90 39.02
N ARG A 189 -15.63 -28.42 38.75
CA ARG A 189 -16.08 -27.35 37.85
C ARG A 189 -16.16 -27.72 36.36
N ASP A 190 -17.41 -28.00 35.99
CA ASP A 190 -18.03 -28.15 34.66
C ASP A 190 -17.48 -29.23 33.73
N ALA A 191 -18.28 -30.29 33.57
CA ALA A 191 -18.26 -31.15 32.39
C ALA A 191 -18.66 -30.32 31.16
N GLY A 192 -17.72 -29.50 30.67
CA GLY A 192 -17.92 -28.58 29.57
C GLY A 192 -17.86 -29.27 28.22
N VAL A 193 -18.68 -28.81 27.28
CA VAL A 193 -18.57 -29.15 25.87
C VAL A 193 -17.41 -28.33 25.28
N ILE A 194 -16.45 -29.00 24.65
CA ILE A 194 -15.29 -28.37 23.99
C ILE A 194 -15.42 -28.42 22.47
N PHE A 195 -14.72 -27.53 21.77
CA PHE A 195 -14.66 -27.56 20.31
C PHE A 195 -13.41 -28.31 19.86
N GLY A 196 -13.62 -29.44 19.19
CA GLY A 196 -12.58 -30.35 18.71
C GLY A 196 -12.33 -30.20 17.21
N VAL A 197 -11.05 -30.15 16.84
CA VAL A 197 -10.58 -30.10 15.45
C VAL A 197 -9.48 -31.13 15.26
N SER A 198 -9.58 -31.98 14.22
CA SER A 198 -8.54 -32.95 13.87
C SER A 198 -7.98 -32.63 12.48
N SER A 199 -6.65 -32.55 12.37
CA SER A 199 -5.98 -32.22 11.12
C SER A 199 -4.67 -32.97 10.96
N GLY A 200 -4.43 -33.49 9.75
CA GLY A 200 -3.16 -34.12 9.38
C GLY A 200 -2.08 -33.13 8.94
N ARG A 201 -2.43 -31.86 8.73
CA ARG A 201 -1.47 -30.81 8.38
C ARG A 201 -1.92 -29.44 8.87
N HIS A 202 -1.05 -28.76 9.60
CA HIS A 202 -1.27 -27.39 10.06
C HIS A 202 0.03 -26.57 9.94
N PHE A 203 -0.09 -25.26 10.12
CA PHE A 203 1.01 -24.32 9.96
C PHE A 203 1.25 -23.53 11.24
N VAL A 204 2.51 -23.35 11.60
CA VAL A 204 2.93 -22.53 12.74
C VAL A 204 3.71 -21.33 12.23
N MET A 205 3.32 -20.14 12.70
CA MET A 205 3.87 -18.86 12.24
C MET A 205 4.14 -17.91 13.41
N LYS A 206 5.01 -16.91 13.21
CA LYS A 206 5.31 -15.85 14.18
C LYS A 206 5.70 -16.33 15.59
N ALA A 207 6.37 -17.47 15.72
CA ALA A 207 6.98 -17.88 16.99
C ALA A 207 7.99 -16.81 17.45
N ASN A 208 8.03 -16.52 18.75
CA ASN A 208 8.82 -15.41 19.32
C ASN A 208 8.52 -14.02 18.70
N ASN A 209 7.37 -13.85 18.06
CA ASN A 209 7.00 -12.65 17.30
C ASN A 209 7.97 -12.31 16.14
N ALA A 210 8.71 -13.32 15.65
CA ALA A 210 9.60 -13.21 14.51
C ALA A 210 8.83 -13.45 13.21
N ILE A 211 9.02 -12.58 12.22
CA ILE A 211 8.37 -12.71 10.91
C ILE A 211 9.25 -13.60 10.03
N GLY A 212 8.65 -14.60 9.38
CA GLY A 212 9.35 -15.53 8.52
C GLY A 212 8.41 -16.57 7.92
N PRO A 213 8.96 -17.48 7.09
CA PRO A 213 8.19 -18.53 6.46
C PRO A 213 7.43 -19.40 7.46
N TYR A 214 6.27 -19.89 7.05
CA TYR A 214 5.43 -20.73 7.90
C TYR A 214 6.04 -22.13 8.02
N VAL A 215 6.08 -22.62 9.26
CA VAL A 215 6.53 -23.98 9.54
C VAL A 215 5.34 -24.91 9.32
N GLN A 216 5.43 -25.74 8.29
CA GLN A 216 4.43 -26.75 8.01
C GLN A 216 4.68 -28.00 8.87
N ILE A 217 3.67 -28.43 9.62
CA ILE A 217 3.70 -29.65 10.42
C ILE A 217 2.78 -30.67 9.75
N GLN A 218 3.34 -31.81 9.34
CA GLN A 218 2.62 -32.93 8.72
C GLN A 218 2.48 -34.06 9.74
N GLN A 219 1.57 -33.88 10.68
CA GLN A 219 1.29 -34.84 11.75
C GLN A 219 -0.19 -34.76 12.12
N ASP A 220 -0.82 -35.92 12.29
CA ASP A 220 -2.19 -36.01 12.81
C ASP A 220 -2.25 -35.43 14.22
N THR A 221 -2.93 -34.30 14.33
CA THR A 221 -3.03 -33.50 15.54
C THR A 221 -4.49 -33.23 15.88
N GLU A 222 -4.89 -33.59 17.10
CA GLU A 222 -6.15 -33.17 17.69
C GLU A 222 -5.95 -31.87 18.47
N PHE A 223 -6.72 -30.86 18.12
CA PHE A 223 -6.84 -29.59 18.83
C PHE A 223 -8.15 -29.56 19.61
N ARG A 224 -8.07 -29.14 20.87
CA ARG A 224 -9.20 -28.98 21.78
C ARG A 224 -9.24 -27.54 22.27
N PHE A 225 -10.36 -26.86 22.04
CA PHE A 225 -10.56 -25.47 22.42
C PHE A 225 -11.69 -25.37 23.45
N ASP A 226 -11.33 -24.88 24.63
CA ASP A 226 -12.26 -24.59 25.73
C ASP A 226 -12.56 -23.09 25.78
N PHE A 227 -13.83 -22.71 25.78
CA PHE A 227 -14.24 -21.31 25.63
C PHE A 227 -14.42 -20.64 26.99
N LEU A 228 -13.72 -19.52 27.20
CA LEU A 228 -13.64 -18.89 28.52
C LEU A 228 -14.92 -18.11 28.91
N HIS A 229 -15.60 -17.50 27.93
CA HIS A 229 -16.68 -16.54 28.18
C HIS A 229 -17.90 -16.70 27.25
N SER A 230 -17.96 -17.77 26.45
CA SER A 230 -19.00 -17.96 25.44
C SER A 230 -19.23 -19.44 25.14
N SER A 231 -20.40 -19.80 24.61
CA SER A 231 -20.68 -21.17 24.18
C SER A 231 -19.97 -21.52 22.85
N PRO A 232 -19.44 -22.74 22.67
CA PRO A 232 -18.82 -23.18 21.42
C PRO A 232 -19.82 -23.45 20.28
N SER A 233 -21.14 -23.41 20.55
CA SER A 233 -22.19 -23.72 19.57
C SER A 233 -22.16 -22.80 18.34
N ALA A 234 -21.93 -21.51 18.54
CA ALA A 234 -21.86 -20.51 17.47
C ALA A 234 -20.70 -20.78 16.50
N VAL A 235 -19.54 -21.19 17.02
CA VAL A 235 -18.36 -21.55 16.21
C VAL A 235 -18.61 -22.87 15.48
N SER A 236 -19.20 -23.86 16.15
CA SER A 236 -19.39 -25.19 15.57
C SER A 236 -20.26 -25.15 14.32
N SER A 237 -21.42 -24.47 14.35
CA SER A 237 -22.32 -24.41 13.19
C SER A 237 -21.66 -23.72 11.99
N LEU A 238 -20.98 -22.60 12.22
CA LEU A 238 -20.34 -21.84 11.15
C LEU A 238 -19.10 -22.57 10.59
N ALA A 239 -18.26 -23.14 11.45
CA ALA A 239 -17.09 -23.91 11.03
C ALA A 239 -17.46 -25.17 10.24
N LYS A 240 -18.56 -25.85 10.60
CA LYS A 240 -19.10 -27.00 9.84
C LYS A 240 -19.50 -26.59 8.42
N MET A 241 -20.27 -25.51 8.28
CA MET A 241 -20.68 -25.01 6.97
C MET A 241 -19.47 -24.63 6.09
N LEU A 242 -18.49 -23.94 6.67
CA LEU A 242 -17.27 -23.55 5.95
C LEU A 242 -16.45 -24.77 5.51
N TYR A 243 -16.24 -25.73 6.42
CA TYR A 243 -15.55 -26.99 6.11
C TYR A 243 -16.22 -27.78 4.98
N GLU A 244 -17.54 -27.94 5.02
CA GLU A 244 -18.30 -28.63 3.98
C GLU A 244 -18.20 -27.91 2.63
N SER A 245 -18.29 -26.58 2.64
CA SER A 245 -18.14 -25.78 1.42
C SER A 245 -16.76 -25.96 0.76
N GLU A 246 -15.69 -26.00 1.56
CA GLU A 246 -14.33 -26.16 1.03
C GLU A 246 -14.08 -27.59 0.51
N LYS A 247 -14.63 -28.62 1.17
CA LYS A 247 -14.53 -30.01 0.68
C LYS A 247 -15.29 -30.24 -0.62
N ILE A 248 -16.39 -29.51 -0.87
CA ILE A 248 -17.11 -29.55 -2.15
C ILE A 248 -16.24 -28.94 -3.26
N SER A 249 -15.65 -27.76 -3.03
CA SER A 249 -14.79 -27.10 -4.03
C SER A 249 -13.60 -27.96 -4.47
N VAL A 250 -12.97 -28.70 -3.55
CA VAL A 250 -11.82 -29.58 -3.87
C VAL A 250 -12.23 -30.79 -4.73
N ARG A 251 -13.48 -31.27 -4.66
CA ARG A 251 -13.95 -32.42 -5.45
C ARG A 251 -14.24 -32.09 -6.92
N PHE A 252 -14.40 -30.82 -7.26
CA PHE A 252 -14.74 -30.36 -8.61
C PHE A 252 -13.55 -29.88 -9.43
N ASP A 253 -12.30 -30.10 -8.97
CA ASP A 253 -11.10 -29.75 -9.73
C ASP A 253 -10.51 -30.99 -10.45
N PRO A 254 -10.82 -31.21 -11.74
CA PRO A 254 -10.43 -32.42 -12.49
C PRO A 254 -8.92 -32.54 -12.76
N ASN A 255 -8.12 -31.52 -12.43
CA ASN A 255 -6.67 -31.49 -12.71
C ASN A 255 -5.79 -32.06 -11.58
N LEU A 256 -6.35 -32.39 -10.41
CA LEU A 256 -5.58 -32.88 -9.26
C LEU A 256 -5.33 -34.41 -9.25
N GLU A 257 -6.04 -35.18 -10.06
CA GLU A 257 -5.93 -36.66 -10.04
C GLU A 257 -4.86 -37.25 -10.97
N LYS A 258 -4.15 -36.45 -11.79
CA LYS A 258 -3.16 -36.97 -12.75
C LYS A 258 -1.79 -36.29 -12.67
N GLY A 259 -0.90 -36.86 -11.84
CA GLY A 259 0.50 -37.14 -12.18
C GLY A 259 1.54 -36.01 -12.27
N ASN A 260 2.56 -36.14 -11.39
CA ASN A 260 3.98 -35.82 -11.55
C ASN A 260 4.47 -34.42 -12.00
N GLY A 261 5.20 -33.78 -11.07
CA GLY A 261 6.41 -32.99 -11.38
C GLY A 261 6.20 -31.56 -11.87
N ASN A 262 6.47 -30.60 -10.99
CA ASN A 262 6.71 -29.18 -11.28
C ASN A 262 5.55 -28.37 -11.88
N VAL A 263 4.58 -27.94 -11.06
CA VAL A 263 4.03 -26.57 -11.03
C VAL A 263 3.42 -26.34 -9.63
N GLU A 264 4.14 -25.68 -8.73
CA GLU A 264 3.62 -25.30 -7.39
C GLU A 264 2.94 -23.91 -7.38
N THR A 265 2.59 -23.38 -8.55
CA THR A 265 1.87 -22.10 -8.71
C THR A 265 0.48 -22.33 -9.30
N VAL A 266 -0.33 -23.16 -8.63
CA VAL A 266 -1.78 -23.15 -8.86
C VAL A 266 -2.37 -22.25 -7.80
N LEU A 267 -2.55 -20.98 -8.17
CA LEU A 267 -3.49 -20.09 -7.52
C LEU A 267 -4.81 -20.86 -7.46
N SER A 268 -5.18 -21.32 -6.27
CA SER A 268 -6.53 -21.82 -6.01
C SER A 268 -7.48 -20.72 -6.44
N THR A 269 -8.11 -20.91 -7.58
CA THR A 269 -9.07 -19.98 -8.15
C THR A 269 -10.09 -19.64 -7.06
N PRO A 270 -10.47 -18.36 -6.88
CA PRO A 270 -11.62 -18.02 -6.06
C PRO A 270 -12.94 -18.43 -6.74
N MET A 271 -12.93 -19.51 -7.54
CA MET A 271 -14.10 -20.03 -8.24
C MET A 271 -14.89 -20.91 -7.29
N GLY A 272 -16.09 -20.44 -6.96
CA GLY A 272 -17.03 -21.13 -6.09
C GLY A 272 -17.00 -20.65 -4.66
N GLN A 273 -17.05 -19.33 -4.41
CA GLN A 273 -17.63 -18.89 -3.14
C GLN A 273 -19.10 -19.35 -3.16
N SER A 274 -19.46 -20.32 -2.32
CA SER A 274 -20.85 -20.71 -2.14
C SER A 274 -21.68 -19.46 -1.81
N ASN A 275 -22.94 -19.38 -2.28
CA ASN A 275 -23.86 -18.28 -1.92
C ASN A 275 -23.91 -18.02 -0.40
N ILE A 276 -23.62 -19.05 0.40
CA ILE A 276 -23.53 -19.02 1.86
C ILE A 276 -22.31 -18.22 2.34
N LEU A 277 -21.13 -18.40 1.74
CA LEU A 277 -19.93 -17.61 2.03
C LEU A 277 -20.16 -16.13 1.73
N GLN A 278 -20.83 -15.80 0.61
CA GLN A 278 -21.17 -14.42 0.30
C GLN A 278 -22.14 -13.80 1.32
N GLN A 279 -23.12 -14.56 1.81
CA GLN A 279 -24.04 -14.10 2.86
C GLN A 279 -23.36 -13.86 4.21
N VAL A 280 -22.30 -14.60 4.54
CA VAL A 280 -21.53 -14.43 5.78
C VAL A 280 -20.49 -13.30 5.66
N LEU A 281 -19.91 -13.12 4.47
CA LEU A 281 -18.87 -12.12 4.21
C LEU A 281 -19.42 -10.72 3.97
N ASN A 282 -20.66 -10.60 3.47
CA ASN A 282 -21.28 -9.32 3.22
C ASN A 282 -21.92 -8.74 4.48
N PRO A 283 -21.77 -7.43 4.74
CA PRO A 283 -22.49 -6.78 5.82
C PRO A 283 -24.01 -6.86 5.55
N PRO A 284 -24.84 -6.95 6.61
CA PRO A 284 -26.28 -6.90 6.48
C PRO A 284 -26.72 -5.60 5.81
N THR A 285 -27.89 -5.64 5.17
CA THR A 285 -28.43 -4.52 4.38
C THR A 285 -28.54 -3.23 5.20
N GLU A 286 -28.80 -3.35 6.50
CA GLU A 286 -28.84 -2.24 7.47
C GLU A 286 -27.81 -2.48 8.58
N MET A 287 -26.95 -1.49 8.77
CA MET A 287 -25.86 -1.49 9.74
C MET A 287 -25.95 -0.17 10.49
N PRO A 288 -26.83 -0.06 11.52
CA PRO A 288 -27.10 1.21 12.16
C PRO A 288 -25.81 1.74 12.79
N LEU A 289 -25.30 2.86 12.25
CA LEU A 289 -24.25 3.62 12.88
C LEU A 289 -24.83 4.25 14.16
N ASP A 290 -24.22 3.98 15.32
CA ASP A 290 -24.65 4.56 16.59
C ASP A 290 -24.26 6.05 16.66
N PRO A 291 -25.24 7.00 16.67
CA PRO A 291 -24.97 8.44 16.71
C PRO A 291 -24.26 8.89 18.00
N ILE A 292 -24.23 8.05 19.05
CA ILE A 292 -23.49 8.32 20.30
C ILE A 292 -21.99 8.52 20.03
N HIS A 293 -21.50 8.05 18.89
CA HIS A 293 -20.10 8.18 18.48
C HIS A 293 -19.74 9.52 17.82
N PHE A 294 -20.70 10.43 17.59
CA PHE A 294 -20.38 11.75 17.05
C PHE A 294 -19.59 12.58 18.07
N LEU A 295 -18.47 13.14 17.59
CA LEU A 295 -17.51 13.87 18.42
C LEU A 295 -18.01 15.27 18.77
N HIS A 296 -18.91 15.85 17.95
CA HIS A 296 -19.40 17.22 18.14
C HIS A 296 -20.91 17.30 18.39
N VAL A 297 -21.32 18.19 19.31
CA VAL A 297 -22.72 18.37 19.73
C VAL A 297 -23.61 18.91 18.59
N HIS A 298 -23.05 19.67 17.65
CA HIS A 298 -23.74 20.21 16.48
C HIS A 298 -23.47 19.40 15.20
N GLU A 299 -22.92 18.21 15.36
CA GLU A 299 -22.66 17.30 14.26
C GLU A 299 -23.97 16.71 13.75
N HIS A 300 -24.19 16.78 12.44
CA HIS A 300 -25.33 16.16 11.79
C HIS A 300 -24.91 15.48 10.49
N PRO A 301 -25.55 14.35 10.14
CA PRO A 301 -25.25 13.63 8.92
C PRO A 301 -25.70 14.45 7.69
N LEU A 302 -24.81 14.52 6.69
CA LEU A 302 -25.06 15.10 5.37
C LEU A 302 -25.35 14.02 4.31
N SER A 303 -24.98 12.78 4.61
CA SER A 303 -25.30 11.61 3.79
C SER A 303 -26.14 10.59 4.56
N THR A 304 -26.84 9.73 3.83
CA THR A 304 -27.28 8.45 4.39
C THR A 304 -26.06 7.55 4.67
N GLN A 305 -26.29 6.43 5.35
CA GLN A 305 -25.27 5.40 5.50
C GLN A 305 -24.87 4.83 4.14
N MET A 306 -23.56 4.85 3.86
CA MET A 306 -22.98 4.37 2.61
C MET A 306 -22.16 3.13 2.92
N LYS A 307 -22.47 2.00 2.28
CA LYS A 307 -21.59 0.84 2.37
C LYS A 307 -20.32 1.13 1.58
N CYS A 308 -19.19 0.80 2.19
CA CYS A 308 -17.89 0.98 1.57
C CYS A 308 -16.87 0.00 2.15
N SER A 309 -15.72 -0.12 1.51
CA SER A 309 -14.58 -0.83 2.07
C SER A 309 -13.35 0.07 2.14
N MET A 310 -12.66 0.02 3.27
CA MET A 310 -11.37 0.66 3.45
C MET A 310 -10.28 -0.26 2.93
N LYS A 311 -9.48 0.24 1.99
CA LYS A 311 -8.42 -0.51 1.30
C LYS A 311 -7.06 -0.21 1.92
N GLN A 312 -6.26 -1.26 2.03
CA GLN A 312 -4.84 -1.22 2.35
C GLN A 312 -4.13 -2.29 1.50
N PRO A 313 -2.79 -2.27 1.36
CA PRO A 313 -2.09 -3.28 0.57
C PRO A 313 -2.46 -4.71 1.00
N LEU A 314 -3.03 -5.50 0.08
CA LEU A 314 -3.55 -6.87 0.28
C LEU A 314 -4.63 -7.04 1.36
N LEU A 315 -5.18 -5.95 1.90
CA LEU A 315 -6.18 -5.97 2.97
C LEU A 315 -7.40 -5.12 2.61
N GLU A 316 -8.57 -5.63 2.97
CA GLU A 316 -9.83 -4.93 2.76
C GLU A 316 -10.72 -5.07 3.99
N ARG A 317 -11.12 -3.93 4.56
CA ARG A 317 -12.11 -3.90 5.63
C ARG A 317 -13.41 -3.36 5.10
N VAL A 318 -14.41 -4.22 5.02
CA VAL A 318 -15.78 -3.81 4.65
C VAL A 318 -16.44 -3.12 5.85
N GLY A 319 -17.27 -2.13 5.60
CA GLY A 319 -17.94 -1.36 6.64
C GLY A 319 -18.99 -0.40 6.09
N VAL A 320 -19.40 0.52 6.96
CA VAL A 320 -20.34 1.60 6.62
C VAL A 320 -19.68 2.93 6.94
N ALA A 321 -19.83 3.89 6.03
CA ALA A 321 -19.42 5.26 6.21
C ALA A 321 -20.61 6.22 6.29
N VAL A 322 -20.46 7.27 7.08
CA VAL A 322 -21.40 8.40 7.17
C VAL A 322 -20.60 9.69 7.07
N LEU A 323 -21.04 10.58 6.19
CA LEU A 323 -20.46 11.91 6.04
C LEU A 323 -21.28 12.90 6.86
N THR A 324 -20.60 13.70 7.68
CA THR A 324 -21.18 14.77 8.49
C THR A 324 -20.68 16.14 8.00
N ASN A 325 -21.20 17.20 8.59
CA ASN A 325 -20.66 18.56 8.40
C ASN A 325 -19.23 18.76 8.95
N HIS A 326 -18.66 17.78 9.68
CA HIS A 326 -17.31 17.86 10.22
C HIS A 326 -16.33 16.87 9.59
N GLY A 327 -16.79 15.72 9.07
CA GLY A 327 -15.89 14.67 8.64
C GLY A 327 -16.59 13.41 8.13
N ILE A 328 -15.78 12.40 7.83
CA ILE A 328 -16.24 11.05 7.47
C ILE A 328 -16.01 10.13 8.64
N TYR A 329 -17.07 9.45 9.10
CA TYR A 329 -16.96 8.29 9.99
C TYR A 329 -16.95 7.02 9.16
N PHE A 330 -16.11 6.06 9.54
CA PHE A 330 -16.12 4.71 9.03
C PHE A 330 -16.19 3.71 10.18
N GLN A 331 -17.18 2.82 10.11
CA GLN A 331 -17.37 1.73 11.05
C GLN A 331 -17.12 0.40 10.33
N PRO A 332 -16.07 -0.37 10.69
CA PRO A 332 -15.82 -1.66 10.09
C PRO A 332 -16.87 -2.71 10.51
N TRP A 333 -17.25 -3.57 9.57
CA TRP A 333 -18.03 -4.78 9.82
C TRP A 333 -17.12 -5.86 10.43
N ASN A 334 -17.46 -6.35 11.62
CA ASN A 334 -16.69 -7.40 12.32
C ASN A 334 -17.49 -8.72 12.45
N GLY A 335 -18.43 -8.98 11.53
CA GLY A 335 -19.33 -10.13 11.63
C GLY A 335 -20.26 -10.08 12.85
N SER A 336 -20.66 -11.26 13.34
CA SER A 336 -21.67 -11.44 14.41
C SER A 336 -21.19 -11.05 15.83
N THR A 337 -19.90 -10.78 16.02
CA THR A 337 -19.37 -10.48 17.36
C THR A 337 -19.55 -9.00 17.71
N SER A 338 -20.39 -8.74 18.72
CA SER A 338 -20.76 -7.43 19.28
C SER A 338 -19.62 -6.73 20.04
N ARG A 339 -18.47 -6.56 19.39
CA ARG A 339 -17.47 -5.57 19.81
C ARG A 339 -17.30 -4.57 18.69
N SER A 340 -17.99 -3.44 18.83
CA SER A 340 -17.70 -2.23 18.06
C SER A 340 -16.22 -1.90 18.25
N LYS A 341 -15.39 -2.22 17.24
CA LYS A 341 -14.06 -1.62 17.15
C LYS A 341 -14.27 -0.12 16.96
N ALA A 342 -13.35 0.67 17.51
CA ALA A 342 -13.37 2.12 17.41
C ALA A 342 -13.71 2.57 15.98
N HIS A 343 -14.68 3.47 15.86
CA HIS A 343 -14.95 4.19 14.62
C HIS A 343 -13.70 4.95 14.20
N THR A 344 -13.42 4.98 12.91
CA THR A 344 -12.38 5.88 12.37
C THR A 344 -13.07 7.16 11.94
N PHE A 345 -12.54 8.31 12.33
CA PHE A 345 -13.05 9.62 11.94
C PHE A 345 -11.96 10.40 11.21
N TRP A 346 -12.31 10.94 10.04
CA TRP A 346 -11.46 11.83 9.27
C TRP A 346 -12.13 13.19 9.11
N SER A 347 -11.54 14.21 9.74
CA SER A 347 -12.05 15.59 9.69
C SER A 347 -11.92 16.17 8.30
N ILE A 348 -12.98 16.83 7.81
CA ILE A 348 -12.94 17.61 6.57
C ILE A 348 -11.87 18.69 6.68
N ALA A 349 -11.62 19.29 7.85
CA ALA A 349 -10.61 20.34 8.03
C ALA A 349 -9.17 19.83 7.78
N ASP A 350 -8.90 18.55 8.03
CA ASP A 350 -7.57 17.96 7.88
C ASP A 350 -7.30 17.48 6.44
N MET A 351 -8.32 17.41 5.59
CA MET A 351 -8.18 16.96 4.19
C MET A 351 -7.41 18.01 3.35
N LYS A 352 -6.42 17.55 2.59
CA LYS A 352 -5.54 18.39 1.76
C LYS A 352 -5.76 18.20 0.28
N ALA A 353 -6.07 16.97 -0.13
CA ALA A 353 -6.39 16.63 -1.51
C ALA A 353 -7.25 15.37 -1.56
N ILE A 354 -7.85 15.14 -2.72
CA ILE A 354 -8.59 13.91 -3.02
C ILE A 354 -8.17 13.36 -4.38
N ALA A 355 -8.46 12.10 -4.64
CA ALA A 355 -8.25 11.52 -5.95
C ALA A 355 -9.22 10.37 -6.22
N ARG A 356 -9.79 10.32 -7.44
CA ARG A 356 -10.63 9.21 -7.87
C ARG A 356 -9.74 7.98 -8.11
N ARG A 357 -10.23 6.80 -7.73
CA ARG A 357 -9.45 5.55 -7.77
C ARG A 357 -10.31 4.39 -8.24
N TYR A 358 -9.63 3.35 -8.68
CA TYR A 358 -10.25 2.08 -9.00
C TYR A 358 -10.31 1.18 -7.75
N ASN A 359 -11.29 0.28 -7.73
CA ASN A 359 -11.31 -0.90 -6.89
C ASN A 359 -11.45 -2.12 -7.81
N GLY A 360 -10.39 -2.91 -7.96
CA GLY A 360 -10.32 -3.88 -9.07
C GLY A 360 -10.30 -3.13 -10.39
N LEU A 361 -11.28 -3.35 -11.26
CA LEU A 361 -11.44 -2.58 -12.51
C LEU A 361 -12.61 -1.57 -12.46
N LYS A 362 -13.24 -1.36 -11.29
CA LYS A 362 -14.40 -0.46 -11.14
C LYS A 362 -14.00 0.92 -10.64
N ASP A 363 -14.54 1.99 -11.23
CA ASP A 363 -14.30 3.39 -10.84
C ASP A 363 -15.15 3.82 -9.62
N VAL A 364 -14.90 3.20 -8.47
CA VAL A 364 -15.70 3.40 -7.24
C VAL A 364 -14.85 3.82 -6.03
N GLY A 365 -13.55 4.01 -6.21
CA GLY A 365 -12.61 4.38 -5.16
C GLY A 365 -12.45 5.89 -5.01
N LEU A 366 -12.21 6.33 -3.77
CA LEU A 366 -11.80 7.68 -3.41
C LEU A 366 -10.63 7.60 -2.44
N GLU A 367 -9.50 8.16 -2.85
CA GLU A 367 -8.37 8.38 -1.95
C GLU A 367 -8.44 9.80 -1.39
N ILE A 368 -8.29 9.91 -0.07
CA ILE A 368 -8.34 11.17 0.67
C ILE A 368 -7.00 11.36 1.36
N TYR A 369 -6.33 12.47 1.06
CA TYR A 369 -5.04 12.85 1.62
C TYR A 369 -5.26 13.83 2.76
N LEU A 370 -4.66 13.54 3.92
CA LEU A 370 -4.92 14.20 5.19
C LEU A 370 -3.60 14.68 5.80
N ALA A 371 -3.61 15.87 6.42
CA ALA A 371 -2.54 16.29 7.31
C ALA A 371 -2.63 15.53 8.65
N GLN A 372 -1.49 15.12 9.18
CA GLN A 372 -1.41 14.43 10.45
C GLN A 372 -1.38 15.46 11.59
N ARG A 373 -2.26 15.32 12.59
CA ARG A 373 -2.26 16.18 13.78
C ARG A 373 -1.04 15.89 14.65
N GLU A 374 -0.45 16.93 15.24
CA GLU A 374 0.68 16.82 16.17
C GLU A 374 0.36 15.83 17.31
N GLY A 375 1.25 14.85 17.53
CA GLY A 375 1.10 13.83 18.60
C GLY A 375 1.09 12.38 18.12
N CYS A 376 1.11 12.13 16.81
CA CYS A 376 1.25 10.78 16.26
C CYS A 376 2.74 10.38 16.16
N GLU A 377 3.09 9.17 16.57
CA GLU A 377 4.46 8.67 16.66
C GLU A 377 5.13 8.37 15.29
N ASP A 378 4.45 8.68 14.17
CA ASP A 378 4.96 8.50 12.80
C ASP A 378 5.49 9.82 12.25
N LYS A 379 6.66 9.80 11.60
CA LYS A 379 7.33 11.03 11.12
C LYS A 379 6.77 11.56 9.81
N SER A 380 5.82 10.87 9.19
CA SER A 380 5.10 11.42 8.05
C SER A 380 4.26 12.60 8.51
N MET A 381 4.30 13.72 7.79
CA MET A 381 3.42 14.86 8.07
C MET A 381 2.00 14.62 7.53
N TYR A 382 1.84 13.60 6.68
CA TYR A 382 0.60 13.32 5.96
C TYR A 382 0.27 11.83 5.96
N THR A 383 -1.02 11.52 5.79
CA THR A 383 -1.52 10.15 5.60
C THR A 383 -2.58 10.16 4.52
N SER A 384 -2.78 9.05 3.83
CA SER A 384 -3.93 8.87 2.95
C SER A 384 -4.81 7.69 3.37
N VAL A 385 -6.09 7.75 3.01
CA VAL A 385 -7.04 6.65 3.15
C VAL A 385 -7.74 6.41 1.82
N LEU A 386 -7.85 5.14 1.41
CA LEU A 386 -8.60 4.73 0.24
C LEU A 386 -9.91 4.05 0.65
N LEU A 387 -11.04 4.64 0.25
CA LEU A 387 -12.39 4.10 0.44
C LEU A 387 -12.98 3.69 -0.91
N ALA A 388 -13.48 2.46 -1.03
CA ALA A 388 -14.20 1.97 -2.19
C ALA A 388 -15.71 1.90 -1.87
N PHE A 389 -16.52 2.61 -2.65
CA PHE A 389 -17.98 2.67 -2.46
C PHE A 389 -18.71 1.64 -3.32
N GLU A 390 -20.01 1.45 -3.09
CA GLU A 390 -20.84 0.55 -3.90
C GLU A 390 -21.00 1.02 -5.35
N SER A 391 -20.98 2.33 -5.59
CA SER A 391 -21.16 2.88 -6.93
C SER A 391 -20.43 4.20 -7.15
N THR A 392 -20.20 4.47 -8.43
CA THR A 392 -19.63 5.70 -8.98
C THR A 392 -20.42 6.94 -8.52
N GLU A 393 -21.75 6.84 -8.47
CA GLU A 393 -22.67 7.92 -8.08
C GLU A 393 -22.54 8.28 -6.59
N ILE A 394 -22.42 7.27 -5.72
CA ILE A 394 -22.21 7.48 -4.28
C ILE A 394 -20.88 8.20 -4.05
N ARG A 395 -19.81 7.70 -4.70
CA ARG A 395 -18.48 8.31 -4.61
C ARG A 395 -18.49 9.77 -5.08
N GLU A 396 -19.13 10.08 -6.22
CA GLU A 396 -19.27 11.48 -6.67
C GLU A 396 -20.14 12.32 -5.74
N GLY A 397 -21.15 11.73 -5.10
CA GLY A 397 -21.93 12.36 -4.03
C GLY A 397 -21.04 12.81 -2.87
N VAL A 398 -20.15 11.92 -2.40
CA VAL A 398 -19.17 12.22 -1.34
C VAL A 398 -18.25 13.36 -1.74
N VAL A 399 -17.68 13.31 -2.96
CA VAL A 399 -16.82 14.38 -3.49
C VAL A 399 -17.53 15.73 -3.51
N ARG A 400 -18.77 15.78 -4.03
CA ARG A 400 -19.56 17.02 -4.07
C ARG A 400 -19.81 17.59 -2.68
N ILE A 401 -20.19 16.75 -1.72
CA ILE A 401 -20.46 17.20 -0.36
C ILE A 401 -19.18 17.73 0.30
N ILE A 402 -18.06 16.99 0.26
CA ILE A 402 -16.77 17.43 0.82
C ILE A 402 -16.36 18.79 0.25
N THR A 403 -16.46 18.96 -1.07
CA THR A 403 -16.10 20.21 -1.75
C THR A 403 -17.03 21.35 -1.33
N SER A 404 -18.34 21.11 -1.20
CA SER A 404 -19.31 22.12 -0.77
C SER A 404 -19.16 22.60 0.69
N GLN A 405 -18.61 21.76 1.57
CA GLN A 405 -18.43 22.13 2.98
C GLN A 405 -17.25 23.09 3.19
N ARG A 406 -16.41 23.32 2.17
CA ARG A 406 -15.25 24.21 2.25
C ARG A 406 -15.62 25.61 1.76
N GLN A 407 -15.50 26.61 2.66
CA GLN A 407 -15.96 27.99 2.40
C GLN A 407 -14.97 28.85 1.59
N GLU A 408 -13.67 28.50 1.52
CA GLU A 408 -12.64 29.39 0.96
C GLU A 408 -12.04 28.91 -0.38
N VAL A 409 -11.63 27.64 -0.48
CA VAL A 409 -11.03 27.06 -1.71
C VAL A 409 -11.46 25.59 -1.84
N PRO A 410 -11.90 25.14 -3.03
CA PRO A 410 -12.22 23.72 -3.25
C PRO A 410 -10.98 22.84 -3.05
N LEU A 411 -11.18 21.61 -2.56
CA LEU A 411 -10.07 20.67 -2.43
C LEU A 411 -9.49 20.35 -3.82
N PRO A 412 -8.16 20.34 -3.98
CA PRO A 412 -7.54 19.87 -5.20
C PRO A 412 -7.84 18.38 -5.39
N CYS A 413 -8.20 18.02 -6.62
CA CYS A 413 -8.37 16.63 -7.02
C CYS A 413 -7.26 16.25 -8.01
N PHE A 414 -6.40 15.30 -7.64
CA PHE A 414 -5.25 14.91 -8.47
C PHE A 414 -5.64 14.33 -9.83
N THR A 415 -6.84 13.75 -9.93
CA THR A 415 -7.37 13.15 -11.16
C THR A 415 -8.06 14.15 -12.07
N ASP A 416 -8.22 15.41 -11.65
CA ASP A 416 -8.85 16.43 -12.50
C ASP A 416 -7.84 16.92 -13.54
N GLN A 417 -8.29 17.00 -14.80
CA GLN A 417 -7.45 17.45 -15.91
C GLN A 417 -6.84 18.85 -15.67
N SER A 418 -7.62 19.76 -15.06
CA SER A 418 -7.16 21.11 -14.71
C SER A 418 -6.02 21.11 -13.70
N PHE A 419 -5.99 20.13 -12.78
CA PHE A 419 -4.90 19.96 -11.84
C PHE A 419 -3.63 19.50 -12.55
N VAL A 420 -3.75 18.51 -13.44
CA VAL A 420 -2.63 17.98 -14.24
C VAL A 420 -2.01 19.08 -15.11
N GLU A 421 -2.85 19.89 -15.76
CA GLU A 421 -2.39 21.03 -16.57
C GLU A 421 -1.66 22.09 -15.74
N SER A 422 -2.17 22.39 -14.53
CA SER A 422 -1.51 23.32 -13.61
C SER A 422 -0.16 22.78 -13.10
N ALA A 423 -0.09 21.49 -12.78
CA ALA A 423 1.14 20.84 -12.37
C ALA A 423 2.18 20.84 -13.50
N LEU A 424 1.75 20.56 -14.73
CA LEU A 424 2.61 20.62 -15.91
C LEU A 424 3.23 22.01 -16.08
N GLN A 425 2.43 23.08 -16.00
CA GLN A 425 2.93 24.46 -16.10
C GLN A 425 3.96 24.78 -15.01
N GLN A 426 3.69 24.39 -13.77
CA GLN A 426 4.59 24.62 -12.65
C GLN A 426 5.90 23.84 -12.80
N TRP A 427 5.83 22.61 -13.30
CA TRP A 427 7.03 21.82 -13.59
C TRP A 427 7.84 22.48 -14.70
N GLN A 428 7.20 22.95 -15.77
CA GLN A 428 7.87 23.66 -16.86
C GLN A 428 8.57 24.95 -16.38
N CYS A 429 7.98 25.67 -15.44
CA CYS A 429 8.55 26.87 -14.83
C CYS A 429 9.59 26.57 -13.73
N GLY A 430 9.79 25.30 -13.36
CA GLY A 430 10.71 24.90 -12.29
C GLY A 430 10.22 25.16 -10.87
N GLU A 431 8.92 25.40 -10.69
CA GLU A 431 8.31 25.55 -9.36
C GLU A 431 8.15 24.21 -8.64
N ILE A 432 8.01 23.12 -9.39
CA ILE A 432 8.02 21.75 -8.86
C ILE A 432 9.17 20.95 -9.47
N ASP A 433 9.76 20.07 -8.67
CA ASP A 433 10.86 19.20 -9.06
C ASP A 433 10.36 17.96 -9.81
N ASN A 434 11.29 17.20 -10.42
CA ASN A 434 10.94 16.06 -11.28
C ASN A 434 10.24 14.96 -10.48
N TYR A 435 10.71 14.68 -9.26
CA TYR A 435 10.09 13.67 -8.41
C TYR A 435 8.66 14.01 -8.02
N SER A 436 8.41 15.24 -7.58
CA SER A 436 7.06 15.68 -7.20
C SER A 436 6.14 15.64 -8.41
N TYR A 437 6.64 16.05 -9.58
CA TYR A 437 5.89 15.95 -10.82
C TYR A 437 5.54 14.50 -11.18
N LEU A 438 6.49 13.57 -11.07
CA LEU A 438 6.22 12.14 -11.29
C LEU A 438 5.23 11.55 -10.29
N LEU A 439 5.26 11.97 -9.02
CA LEU A 439 4.24 11.57 -8.03
C LEU A 439 2.85 12.08 -8.43
N ILE A 440 2.75 13.34 -8.87
CA ILE A 440 1.50 13.92 -9.37
C ILE A 440 0.96 13.13 -10.57
N LEU A 441 1.81 12.85 -11.57
CA LEU A 441 1.39 12.09 -12.76
C LEU A 441 0.92 10.68 -12.38
N ASN A 442 1.63 10.00 -11.47
CA ASN A 442 1.18 8.70 -10.96
C ASN A 442 -0.20 8.81 -10.28
N ALA A 443 -0.37 9.77 -9.38
CA ALA A 443 -1.64 9.99 -8.68
C ALA A 443 -2.78 10.39 -9.63
N ALA A 444 -2.50 11.16 -10.68
CA ALA A 444 -3.47 11.53 -11.72
C ALA A 444 -3.86 10.33 -12.58
N ALA A 445 -2.91 9.43 -12.86
CA ALA A 445 -3.11 8.22 -13.66
C ALA A 445 -3.71 7.03 -12.87
N GLY A 446 -4.34 7.31 -11.73
CA GLY A 446 -5.03 6.32 -10.90
C GLY A 446 -4.12 5.43 -10.03
N ARG A 447 -2.83 5.75 -9.89
CA ARG A 447 -1.90 4.98 -9.04
C ARG A 447 -2.02 5.38 -7.56
N SER A 448 -1.79 4.42 -6.66
CA SER A 448 -1.90 4.61 -5.21
C SER A 448 -0.97 3.68 -4.44
N PHE A 449 -0.46 4.15 -3.30
CA PHE A 449 0.30 3.32 -2.36
C PHE A 449 -0.56 2.27 -1.63
N HIS A 450 -1.89 2.42 -1.65
CA HIS A 450 -2.83 1.45 -1.06
C HIS A 450 -3.14 0.25 -1.96
N ASP A 451 -2.79 0.31 -3.25
CA ASP A 451 -3.04 -0.75 -4.23
C ASP A 451 -1.72 -1.17 -4.90
N LEU A 452 -1.21 -2.34 -4.53
CA LEU A 452 0.04 -2.89 -5.09
C LEU A 452 -0.03 -3.18 -6.59
N SER A 453 -1.23 -3.47 -7.13
CA SER A 453 -1.42 -3.67 -8.58
C SER A 453 -1.33 -2.35 -9.34
N ARG A 454 -1.59 -1.24 -8.65
CA ARG A 454 -1.54 0.14 -9.15
C ARG A 454 -0.54 1.00 -8.39
N TYR A 455 0.60 0.42 -8.02
CA TYR A 455 1.64 1.18 -7.32
C TYR A 455 2.25 2.25 -8.22
N PRO A 456 2.68 3.40 -7.67
CA PRO A 456 3.40 4.41 -8.44
C PRO A 456 4.67 3.86 -9.11
N VAL A 457 4.93 4.29 -10.34
CA VAL A 457 6.04 3.83 -11.19
C VAL A 457 7.00 4.98 -11.45
N PHE A 458 8.30 4.69 -11.32
CA PHE A 458 9.40 5.62 -11.57
C PHE A 458 10.42 4.99 -12.53
N PRO A 459 11.13 5.79 -13.34
CA PRO A 459 12.11 5.27 -14.28
C PRO A 459 13.32 4.70 -13.53
N TRP A 460 14.01 3.72 -14.12
CA TRP A 460 15.46 3.62 -13.97
C TRP A 460 16.12 4.87 -14.58
N VAL A 461 16.90 5.63 -13.80
CA VAL A 461 17.61 6.83 -14.29
C VAL A 461 19.08 6.53 -14.56
N LEU A 462 19.77 5.90 -13.61
CA LEU A 462 21.17 5.51 -13.77
C LEU A 462 21.28 4.16 -14.48
N SER A 463 22.40 3.95 -15.17
CA SER A 463 22.71 2.73 -15.92
C SER A 463 23.99 2.03 -15.44
N ASN A 464 24.87 2.73 -14.73
CA ASN A 464 26.13 2.17 -14.23
C ASN A 464 26.04 1.80 -12.74
N TYR A 465 25.96 0.49 -12.48
CA TYR A 465 25.93 -0.10 -11.15
C TYR A 465 27.05 -1.12 -10.91
N ARG A 466 28.07 -1.14 -11.78
CA ARG A 466 29.16 -2.13 -11.72
C ARG A 466 30.00 -1.99 -10.44
N GLU A 467 30.50 -3.13 -9.97
CA GLU A 467 31.39 -3.21 -8.82
C GLU A 467 32.86 -2.94 -9.21
N ASP A 468 33.22 -3.26 -10.45
CA ASP A 468 34.58 -3.40 -10.99
C ASP A 468 34.99 -2.28 -11.96
N ASP A 469 34.29 -1.16 -11.99
CA ASP A 469 34.62 -0.08 -12.93
C ASP A 469 35.94 0.62 -12.50
N GLU A 470 37.06 0.17 -13.08
CA GLU A 470 38.42 0.68 -12.89
C GLU A 470 38.58 2.18 -13.20
N THR A 471 37.54 2.83 -13.74
CA THR A 471 37.51 4.30 -13.87
C THR A 471 37.40 5.03 -12.53
N PHE A 472 37.00 4.34 -11.46
CA PHE A 472 37.12 4.84 -10.10
C PHE A 472 38.51 4.47 -9.56
N GLY A 473 39.54 5.23 -9.96
CA GLY A 473 40.88 5.09 -9.38
C GLY A 473 40.83 5.16 -7.85
N GLU A 474 41.82 4.58 -7.17
CA GLU A 474 41.90 4.46 -5.70
C GLU A 474 41.72 5.80 -4.94
N GLU A 475 41.79 6.94 -5.64
CA GLU A 475 41.60 8.29 -5.11
C GLU A 475 40.23 8.95 -5.43
N THR A 476 39.38 8.42 -6.33
CA THR A 476 38.10 9.04 -6.74
C THR A 476 36.88 8.16 -6.47
N SER A 477 36.47 8.09 -5.20
CA SER A 477 35.17 7.56 -4.72
C SER A 477 33.99 8.51 -5.05
N TYR A 478 33.88 9.00 -6.29
CA TYR A 478 32.84 9.94 -6.71
C TYR A 478 32.17 9.51 -8.01
N PHE A 479 30.87 9.24 -7.96
CA PHE A 479 30.05 8.94 -9.14
C PHE A 479 29.70 10.22 -9.89
N ASP A 480 30.20 10.36 -11.12
CA ASP A 480 29.99 11.58 -11.91
C ASP A 480 28.60 11.62 -12.56
N LEU A 481 27.74 12.47 -11.98
CA LEU A 481 26.40 12.75 -12.50
C LEU A 481 26.39 13.66 -13.74
N ASN A 482 27.54 14.23 -14.14
CA ASN A 482 27.64 15.02 -15.36
C ASN A 482 27.96 14.17 -16.59
N ASN A 483 28.38 12.91 -16.41
CA ASN A 483 28.70 12.01 -17.50
C ASN A 483 27.41 11.37 -18.08
N PRO A 484 27.02 11.67 -19.34
CA PRO A 484 25.81 11.13 -19.95
C PRO A 484 25.80 9.59 -20.05
N ARG A 485 26.97 8.94 -20.05
CA ARG A 485 27.07 7.47 -20.13
C ARG A 485 26.54 6.76 -18.90
N ASN A 486 26.46 7.46 -17.77
CA ASN A 486 25.94 6.92 -16.51
C ASN A 486 24.41 6.91 -16.45
N TYR A 487 23.73 7.44 -17.47
CA TYR A 487 22.28 7.52 -17.54
C TYR A 487 21.70 6.48 -18.49
N ARG A 488 20.49 6.03 -18.18
CA ARG A 488 19.64 5.23 -19.05
C ARG A 488 19.07 6.10 -20.17
N ASP A 489 18.91 5.51 -21.35
CA ASP A 489 18.11 6.10 -22.42
C ASP A 489 16.62 6.06 -22.05
N LEU A 490 16.09 7.21 -21.61
CA LEU A 490 14.70 7.40 -21.21
C LEU A 490 13.72 7.45 -22.39
N SER A 491 14.20 7.48 -23.63
CA SER A 491 13.34 7.39 -24.82
C SER A 491 12.87 5.97 -25.16
N LYS A 492 13.48 4.97 -24.52
CA LYS A 492 13.19 3.55 -24.76
C LYS A 492 12.57 2.91 -23.51
N PRO A 493 11.59 2.00 -23.66
CA PRO A 493 11.19 1.15 -22.55
C PRO A 493 12.32 0.16 -22.18
N ILE A 494 12.26 -0.40 -20.98
CA ILE A 494 13.25 -1.36 -20.48
C ILE A 494 13.51 -2.51 -21.48
N GLY A 495 12.44 -3.08 -22.03
CA GLY A 495 12.51 -4.16 -23.01
C GLY A 495 13.31 -3.84 -24.27
N ALA A 496 13.43 -2.56 -24.63
CA ALA A 496 14.11 -2.07 -25.82
C ALA A 496 15.53 -1.51 -25.56
N LEU A 497 16.02 -1.52 -24.31
CA LEU A 497 17.37 -1.06 -23.99
C LEU A 497 18.47 -1.96 -24.58
N ASN A 498 18.23 -3.27 -24.57
CA ASN A 498 19.11 -4.26 -25.18
C ASN A 498 18.56 -4.63 -26.56
N GLU A 499 19.24 -4.21 -27.62
CA GLU A 499 18.80 -4.44 -29.01
C GLU A 499 18.78 -5.91 -29.41
N GLU A 500 19.66 -6.76 -28.87
CA GLU A 500 19.65 -8.19 -29.16
C GLU A 500 18.40 -8.86 -28.57
N ARG A 501 18.11 -8.56 -27.30
CA ARG A 501 16.90 -9.03 -26.65
C ARG A 501 15.64 -8.49 -27.34
N PHE A 502 15.68 -7.23 -27.78
CA PHE A 502 14.53 -6.63 -28.48
C PHE A 502 14.17 -7.37 -29.77
N LYS A 503 15.15 -7.88 -30.52
CA LYS A 503 14.88 -8.68 -31.73
C LYS A 503 14.03 -9.92 -31.42
N GLU A 504 14.15 -10.51 -30.23
CA GLU A 504 13.32 -11.64 -29.82
C GLU A 504 11.88 -11.23 -29.50
N PHE A 505 11.68 -10.09 -28.85
CA PHE A 505 10.34 -9.50 -28.64
C PHE A 505 9.68 -9.18 -29.99
N GLN A 506 10.42 -8.53 -30.90
CA GLN A 506 9.94 -8.20 -32.23
C GLN A 506 9.56 -9.45 -33.03
N LYS A 507 10.41 -10.48 -33.04
CA LYS A 507 10.14 -11.74 -33.75
C LYS A 507 8.85 -12.41 -33.26
N ARG A 508 8.61 -12.42 -31.94
CA ARG A 508 7.37 -12.97 -31.37
C ARG A 508 6.15 -12.14 -31.76
N TYR A 509 6.26 -10.82 -31.68
CA TYR A 509 5.20 -9.90 -32.10
C TYR A 509 4.85 -10.08 -33.59
N ASP A 510 5.84 -10.13 -34.47
CA ASP A 510 5.64 -10.33 -35.91
C ASP A 510 4.95 -11.67 -36.21
N GLY A 511 5.32 -12.73 -35.48
CA GLY A 511 4.65 -14.02 -35.55
C GLY A 511 3.17 -13.96 -35.16
N MET A 512 2.82 -13.25 -34.09
CA MET A 512 1.43 -13.04 -33.67
C MET A 512 0.65 -12.23 -34.72
N VAL A 513 1.26 -11.18 -35.29
CA VAL A 513 0.65 -10.38 -36.36
C VAL A 513 0.36 -11.24 -37.60
N GLN A 514 1.28 -12.14 -37.98
CA GLN A 514 1.06 -13.06 -39.10
C GLN A 514 -0.07 -14.04 -38.82
N GLN A 515 -0.11 -14.64 -37.62
CA GLN A 515 -1.19 -15.54 -37.22
C GLN A 515 -2.55 -14.84 -37.23
N GLN A 516 -2.59 -13.60 -36.75
CA GLN A 516 -3.81 -12.78 -36.76
C GLN A 516 -4.31 -12.50 -38.19
N LYS A 517 -3.41 -12.17 -39.12
CA LYS A 517 -3.77 -11.97 -40.54
C LYS A 517 -4.34 -13.23 -41.17
N LEU A 518 -3.70 -14.39 -40.94
CA LEU A 518 -4.18 -15.68 -41.45
C LEU A 518 -5.55 -16.06 -40.89
N ALA A 519 -5.81 -15.79 -39.60
CA ALA A 519 -7.11 -16.04 -38.98
C ALA A 519 -8.22 -15.17 -39.60
N GLN A 520 -7.93 -13.88 -39.85
CA GLN A 520 -8.84 -12.95 -40.51
C GLN A 520 -9.16 -13.38 -41.96
N GLU A 521 -8.17 -13.83 -42.72
CA GLU A 521 -8.34 -14.34 -44.08
C GLU A 521 -9.18 -15.63 -44.14
N GLN A 522 -9.12 -16.46 -43.09
CA GLN A 522 -9.91 -17.68 -42.96
C GLN A 522 -11.33 -17.45 -42.41
N GLY A 523 -11.75 -16.20 -42.22
CA GLY A 523 -13.08 -15.85 -41.71
C GLY A 523 -13.28 -16.15 -40.21
N HIS A 524 -12.21 -16.46 -39.47
CA HIS A 524 -12.29 -16.57 -38.02
C HIS A 524 -12.37 -15.17 -37.42
N GLN A 525 -13.47 -14.88 -36.71
CA GLN A 525 -13.59 -13.63 -35.98
C GLN A 525 -12.69 -13.67 -34.75
N LEU A 526 -11.68 -12.80 -34.73
CA LEU A 526 -10.84 -12.52 -33.57
C LEU A 526 -11.65 -11.70 -32.54
N HIS A 527 -12.50 -12.38 -31.77
CA HIS A 527 -13.33 -11.71 -30.76
C HIS A 527 -12.69 -11.69 -29.36
N HIS A 528 -11.60 -12.42 -29.11
CA HIS A 528 -11.03 -12.50 -27.77
C HIS A 528 -9.89 -11.51 -27.53
N ILE A 529 -9.94 -10.84 -26.38
CA ILE A 529 -8.93 -9.89 -25.90
C ILE A 529 -7.51 -10.50 -25.85
N HIS A 530 -7.42 -11.83 -25.72
CA HIS A 530 -6.17 -12.59 -25.67
C HIS A 530 -5.45 -12.71 -27.02
N ASP A 531 -6.12 -12.42 -28.13
CA ASP A 531 -5.59 -12.70 -29.48
C ASP A 531 -4.92 -11.48 -30.12
N LYS A 532 -4.84 -10.33 -29.43
CA LYS A 532 -4.17 -9.13 -29.96
C LYS A 532 -2.65 -9.24 -29.78
N PRO A 533 -1.85 -8.98 -30.83
CA PRO A 533 -0.38 -9.00 -30.76
C PRO A 533 0.18 -8.03 -29.71
N PHE A 534 1.25 -8.44 -29.04
CA PHE A 534 1.97 -7.64 -28.05
C PHE A 534 3.48 -7.96 -28.08
N MET A 535 4.29 -7.06 -27.53
CA MET A 535 5.74 -7.28 -27.38
C MET A 535 6.08 -7.86 -26.01
N TYR A 536 5.45 -7.34 -24.95
CA TYR A 536 5.77 -7.72 -23.56
C TYR A 536 4.60 -8.46 -22.90
N GLY A 537 4.85 -9.71 -22.49
CA GLY A 537 3.89 -10.53 -21.72
C GLY A 537 3.93 -10.27 -20.22
N THR A 538 4.96 -9.57 -19.74
CA THR A 538 5.08 -9.07 -18.36
C THR A 538 5.03 -7.54 -18.39
N HIS A 539 4.48 -6.94 -17.35
CA HIS A 539 4.34 -5.49 -17.22
C HIS A 539 5.50 -4.91 -16.41
N TYR A 540 5.81 -3.61 -16.56
CA TYR A 540 6.89 -2.96 -15.79
C TYR A 540 6.55 -2.72 -14.30
N SER A 541 5.29 -2.87 -13.92
CA SER A 541 4.79 -2.72 -12.55
C SER A 541 3.76 -3.78 -12.23
N SER A 542 3.98 -4.54 -11.17
CA SER A 542 3.06 -5.56 -10.67
C SER A 542 3.20 -5.67 -9.14
N SER A 543 2.19 -6.23 -8.48
CA SER A 543 2.22 -6.45 -7.03
C SER A 543 3.46 -7.24 -6.59
N GLY A 544 3.87 -8.23 -7.40
CA GLY A 544 5.07 -9.03 -7.17
C GLY A 544 6.36 -8.20 -7.24
N TYR A 545 6.48 -7.28 -8.20
CA TYR A 545 7.66 -6.43 -8.34
C TYR A 545 7.77 -5.37 -7.24
N VAL A 546 6.64 -4.81 -6.82
CA VAL A 546 6.60 -3.87 -5.70
C VAL A 546 7.07 -4.56 -4.42
N LEU A 547 6.54 -5.75 -4.12
CA LEU A 547 6.94 -6.52 -2.95
C LEU A 547 8.36 -7.09 -3.07
N PHE A 548 8.85 -7.36 -4.28
CA PHE A 548 10.25 -7.72 -4.51
C PHE A 548 11.18 -6.62 -3.97
N TYR A 549 10.91 -5.35 -4.27
CA TYR A 549 11.68 -4.23 -3.71
C TYR A 549 11.42 -4.04 -2.20
N LEU A 550 10.14 -4.07 -1.79
CA LEU A 550 9.73 -3.74 -0.42
C LEU A 550 9.82 -4.91 0.57
N LEU A 551 10.39 -6.06 0.20
CA LEU A 551 10.45 -7.27 1.02
C LEU A 551 10.94 -7.02 2.44
N ARG A 552 11.95 -6.16 2.64
CA ARG A 552 12.55 -5.88 3.95
C ARG A 552 11.65 -5.06 4.87
N VAL A 553 10.72 -4.28 4.32
CA VAL A 553 9.79 -3.41 5.07
C VAL A 553 8.35 -3.95 5.10
N MET A 554 7.97 -4.77 4.12
CA MET A 554 6.66 -5.40 3.98
C MET A 554 6.73 -6.95 3.91
N PRO A 555 7.45 -7.64 4.82
CA PRO A 555 7.65 -9.09 4.72
C PRO A 555 6.36 -9.91 4.84
N GLU A 556 5.39 -9.47 5.64
CA GLU A 556 4.09 -10.17 5.79
C GLU A 556 3.25 -10.10 4.51
N HIS A 557 3.38 -9.03 3.72
CA HIS A 557 2.69 -8.92 2.44
C HIS A 557 3.29 -9.89 1.42
N MET A 558 4.61 -10.05 1.41
CA MET A 558 5.26 -11.08 0.58
C MET A 558 4.81 -12.48 1.00
N LEU A 559 4.78 -12.77 2.30
CA LEU A 559 4.32 -14.07 2.80
C LEU A 559 2.86 -14.33 2.41
N CYS A 560 1.98 -13.33 2.50
CA CYS A 560 0.59 -13.44 2.04
C CYS A 560 0.52 -13.81 0.54
N LEU A 561 1.27 -13.08 -0.31
CA LEU A 561 1.27 -13.30 -1.76
C LEU A 561 1.88 -14.65 -2.16
N GLN A 562 2.89 -15.13 -1.42
CA GLN A 562 3.65 -16.36 -1.68
C GLN A 562 3.24 -17.52 -0.76
N ASN A 563 1.99 -17.53 -0.28
CA ASN A 563 1.40 -18.63 0.50
C ASN A 563 2.25 -19.08 1.71
N GLY A 564 2.80 -18.12 2.45
CA GLY A 564 3.55 -18.33 3.68
C GLY A 564 5.03 -18.65 3.48
N LYS A 565 5.56 -18.53 2.27
CA LYS A 565 7.00 -18.73 1.99
C LYS A 565 7.62 -17.44 1.47
N PHE A 566 8.93 -17.28 1.65
CA PHE A 566 9.69 -16.36 0.82
C PHE A 566 10.05 -17.06 -0.50
N ASP A 567 10.36 -16.28 -1.53
CA ASP A 567 10.88 -16.84 -2.78
C ASP A 567 12.28 -17.45 -2.57
N VAL A 568 12.77 -18.21 -3.55
CA VAL A 568 14.12 -18.76 -3.51
C VAL A 568 15.15 -17.62 -3.46
N PRO A 569 16.26 -17.78 -2.72
CA PRO A 569 17.22 -16.71 -2.47
C PRO A 569 17.70 -15.96 -3.72
N ASP A 570 17.99 -16.68 -4.82
CA ASP A 570 18.49 -16.10 -6.08
C ASP A 570 17.44 -15.27 -6.83
N ARG A 571 16.15 -15.42 -6.52
CA ARG A 571 15.06 -14.57 -7.06
C ARG A 571 14.69 -13.41 -6.15
N LEU A 572 15.26 -13.33 -4.94
CA LEU A 572 15.01 -12.21 -4.04
C LEU A 572 15.79 -10.97 -4.48
N PHE A 573 15.29 -9.79 -4.11
CA PHE A 573 16.00 -8.55 -4.30
C PHE A 573 17.25 -8.54 -3.40
N HIS A 574 18.41 -8.88 -3.94
CA HIS A 574 19.65 -9.01 -3.15
C HIS A 574 20.77 -8.07 -3.63
N SER A 575 20.72 -7.56 -4.86
CA SER A 575 21.74 -6.66 -5.42
C SER A 575 21.13 -5.68 -6.42
N ILE A 576 21.50 -4.40 -6.36
CA ILE A 576 21.12 -3.39 -7.36
C ILE A 576 21.69 -3.78 -8.72
N TYR A 577 22.96 -4.18 -8.77
CA TYR A 577 23.64 -4.57 -10.01
C TYR A 577 22.97 -5.77 -10.67
N SER A 578 22.77 -6.87 -9.94
CA SER A 578 22.13 -8.07 -10.47
C SER A 578 20.70 -7.79 -10.93
N THR A 579 19.97 -6.94 -10.21
CA THR A 579 18.62 -6.51 -10.59
C THR A 579 18.62 -5.72 -11.90
N TYR A 580 19.57 -4.80 -12.08
CA TYR A 580 19.71 -4.03 -13.32
C TYR A 580 20.15 -4.92 -14.50
N GLN A 581 21.05 -5.87 -14.28
CA GLN A 581 21.43 -6.84 -15.33
C GLN A 581 20.25 -7.73 -15.73
N SER A 582 19.42 -8.16 -14.77
CA SER A 582 18.20 -8.94 -15.04
C SER A 582 17.25 -8.17 -15.95
N VAL A 583 16.98 -6.89 -15.68
CA VAL A 583 16.08 -6.09 -16.54
C VAL A 583 16.62 -5.84 -17.94
N LEU A 584 17.91 -6.08 -18.21
CA LEU A 584 18.52 -5.94 -19.53
C LEU A 584 18.62 -7.26 -20.31
N THR A 585 18.58 -8.40 -19.61
CA THR A 585 18.91 -9.72 -20.19
C THR A 585 17.77 -10.71 -20.12
N ASN A 586 16.98 -10.73 -19.04
CA ASN A 586 15.89 -11.68 -18.85
C ASN A 586 14.65 -11.24 -19.67
N PRO A 587 14.11 -12.07 -20.58
CA PRO A 587 12.92 -11.73 -21.37
C PRO A 587 11.63 -11.59 -20.56
N ALA A 588 11.58 -12.16 -19.35
CA ALA A 588 10.44 -12.03 -18.45
C ALA A 588 10.54 -10.80 -17.52
N ASP A 589 11.68 -10.11 -17.50
CA ASP A 589 11.95 -9.00 -16.59
C ASP A 589 12.06 -7.66 -17.34
N VAL A 590 10.99 -6.87 -17.27
CA VAL A 590 10.91 -5.51 -17.83
C VAL A 590 10.54 -4.47 -16.77
N LYS A 591 10.80 -4.76 -15.49
CA LYS A 591 10.37 -3.92 -14.36
C LYS A 591 11.06 -2.55 -14.33
N GLU A 592 10.26 -1.52 -14.08
CA GLU A 592 10.73 -0.17 -13.74
C GLU A 592 10.92 -0.07 -12.21
N LEU A 593 11.27 1.13 -11.71
CA LEU A 593 11.49 1.41 -10.30
C LEU A 593 10.21 1.93 -9.60
N ILE A 594 10.30 2.07 -8.28
CA ILE A 594 9.29 2.65 -7.40
C ILE A 594 9.82 3.97 -6.79
N PRO A 595 8.95 4.88 -6.30
CA PRO A 595 9.37 6.19 -5.79
C PRO A 595 10.41 6.13 -4.65
N GLU A 596 10.44 5.06 -3.87
CA GLU A 596 11.34 4.85 -2.74
C GLU A 596 12.82 4.88 -3.15
N PHE A 597 13.14 4.56 -4.41
CA PHE A 597 14.50 4.68 -4.95
C PHE A 597 15.01 6.14 -5.05
N TYR A 598 14.10 7.12 -4.92
CA TYR A 598 14.38 8.55 -5.06
C TYR A 598 14.01 9.34 -3.79
N ASP A 599 13.71 8.66 -2.68
CA ASP A 599 13.45 9.25 -1.38
C ASP A 599 14.51 8.81 -0.35
N PRO A 600 15.49 9.67 -0.01
CA PRO A 600 16.53 9.36 0.97
C PRO A 600 16.04 9.01 2.38
N ASP A 601 14.78 9.31 2.72
CA ASP A 601 14.20 8.96 4.01
C ASP A 601 13.54 7.58 4.04
N CYS A 602 13.40 6.93 2.86
CA CYS A 602 12.89 5.58 2.70
C CYS A 602 13.99 4.50 2.66
N PHE A 603 15.23 4.77 3.10
CA PHE A 603 16.36 3.83 2.98
C PHE A 603 16.18 2.45 3.67
N ASP A 604 15.18 2.30 4.53
CA ASP A 604 14.90 1.08 5.28
C ASP A 604 14.58 -0.14 4.38
N PHE A 605 14.03 0.04 3.17
CA PHE A 605 13.75 -1.10 2.27
C PHE A 605 15.01 -1.80 1.74
N LEU A 606 16.17 -1.17 1.83
CA LEU A 606 17.47 -1.73 1.42
C LEU A 606 18.17 -2.48 2.57
N ILE A 607 17.69 -2.37 3.81
CA ILE A 607 18.34 -2.88 5.01
C ILE A 607 17.46 -3.93 5.68
N ASN A 608 18.01 -5.11 5.97
CA ASN A 608 17.35 -6.16 6.72
C ASN A 608 17.39 -5.90 8.24
N ALA A 609 16.82 -4.78 8.66
CA ALA A 609 16.77 -4.38 10.06
C ALA A 609 15.93 -5.32 10.96
N MET A 610 15.06 -6.12 10.36
CA MET A 610 14.20 -7.07 11.07
C MET A 610 14.89 -8.44 11.31
N GLY A 611 16.10 -8.65 10.78
CA GLY A 611 16.81 -9.93 10.90
C GLY A 611 16.08 -11.09 10.22
N LEU A 612 15.39 -10.80 9.11
CA LEU A 612 14.65 -11.78 8.32
C LEU A 612 15.61 -12.86 7.80
N GLN A 613 15.13 -14.11 7.77
CA GLN A 613 15.89 -15.24 7.28
C GLN A 613 15.53 -15.52 5.82
N PHE A 614 16.36 -15.03 4.91
CA PHE A 614 16.15 -15.16 3.47
C PHE A 614 16.83 -16.37 2.84
N GLY A 615 17.70 -17.08 3.56
CA GLY A 615 18.49 -18.18 3.04
C GLY A 615 19.78 -17.74 2.33
N ASN A 616 20.37 -18.64 1.56
CA ASN A 616 21.64 -18.43 0.87
C ASN A 616 21.46 -18.59 -0.64
N LEU A 617 22.16 -17.76 -1.41
CA LEU A 617 22.30 -17.87 -2.86
C LEU A 617 22.93 -19.23 -3.23
N GLN A 618 22.82 -19.62 -4.51
CA GLN A 618 23.54 -20.79 -5.03
C GLN A 618 25.06 -20.67 -4.87
N SER A 619 25.60 -19.45 -4.83
CA SER A 619 27.01 -19.17 -4.52
C SER A 619 27.40 -19.49 -3.07
N GLY A 620 26.43 -19.74 -2.19
CA GLY A 620 26.61 -19.98 -0.76
C GLY A 620 26.51 -18.72 0.10
N GLU A 621 26.47 -17.53 -0.51
CA GLU A 621 26.38 -16.25 0.20
C GLU A 621 24.99 -16.04 0.80
N ARG A 622 24.94 -15.54 2.04
CA ARG A 622 23.67 -15.28 2.75
C ARG A 622 22.99 -14.03 2.19
N VAL A 623 21.70 -14.14 1.87
CA VAL A 623 20.88 -12.97 1.50
C VAL A 623 20.54 -12.16 2.75
N ASN A 624 20.89 -10.87 2.74
CA ASN A 624 20.68 -9.97 3.88
C ASN A 624 20.29 -8.55 3.41
N ASP A 625 21.08 -7.53 3.74
CA ASP A 625 20.99 -6.20 3.17
C ASP A 625 21.20 -6.26 1.64
N VAL A 626 20.62 -5.31 0.92
CA VAL A 626 20.78 -5.24 -0.53
C VAL A 626 22.21 -4.76 -0.83
N LEU A 627 22.91 -5.51 -1.70
CA LEU A 627 24.23 -5.12 -2.20
C LEU A 627 24.09 -3.87 -3.06
N LEU A 628 24.82 -2.83 -2.66
CA LEU A 628 24.84 -1.53 -3.31
C LEU A 628 26.07 -1.42 -4.23
N PRO A 629 26.03 -0.56 -5.26
CA PRO A 629 27.19 -0.29 -6.10
C PRO A 629 28.38 0.22 -5.28
N SER A 630 29.60 0.01 -5.78
CA SER A 630 30.85 0.38 -5.08
C SER A 630 30.95 1.87 -4.73
N TRP A 631 30.35 2.75 -5.54
CA TRP A 631 30.30 4.19 -5.28
C TRP A 631 29.34 4.59 -4.14
N ALA A 632 28.45 3.70 -3.70
CA ALA A 632 27.47 3.98 -2.68
C ALA A 632 27.99 3.66 -1.26
N LYS A 633 28.46 4.69 -0.56
CA LYS A 633 28.89 4.61 0.87
C LYS A 633 27.84 4.09 1.86
N SER A 634 26.54 4.19 1.54
CA SER A 634 25.43 3.69 2.38
C SER A 634 24.12 3.68 1.58
N ALA A 635 23.08 3.00 2.07
CA ALA A 635 21.74 3.03 1.48
C ALA A 635 21.19 4.45 1.34
N LYS A 636 21.36 5.30 2.36
CA LYS A 636 20.93 6.71 2.29
C LYS A 636 21.75 7.51 1.27
N HIS A 637 23.06 7.25 1.14
CA HIS A 637 23.90 7.90 0.13
C HIS A 637 23.50 7.47 -1.29
N PHE A 638 23.22 6.18 -1.50
CA PHE A 638 22.70 5.64 -2.76
C PHE A 638 21.40 6.37 -3.17
N LEU A 639 20.42 6.48 -2.27
CA LEU A 639 19.14 7.15 -2.58
C LEU A 639 19.30 8.66 -2.82
N ARG A 640 20.23 9.33 -2.12
CA ARG A 640 20.57 10.73 -2.40
C ARG A 640 21.13 10.91 -3.81
N LEU A 641 22.02 10.03 -4.25
CA LEU A 641 22.58 10.09 -5.60
C LEU A 641 21.54 9.77 -6.67
N ASN A 642 20.63 8.80 -6.43
CA ASN A 642 19.51 8.56 -7.33
C ASN A 642 18.59 9.78 -7.42
N ARG A 643 18.25 10.41 -6.29
CA ARG A 643 17.46 11.65 -6.31
C ARG A 643 18.20 12.78 -7.05
N ALA A 644 19.48 12.98 -6.78
CA ALA A 644 20.29 13.97 -7.51
C ALA A 644 20.36 13.68 -9.02
N ALA A 645 20.44 12.41 -9.42
CA ALA A 645 20.41 12.00 -10.82
C ALA A 645 19.06 12.29 -11.48
N LEU A 646 17.95 12.02 -10.79
CA LEU A 646 16.59 12.32 -11.28
C LEU A 646 16.38 13.83 -11.45
N GLU A 647 16.93 14.64 -10.55
CA GLU A 647 16.82 16.11 -10.60
C GLU A 647 17.92 16.77 -11.46
N SER A 648 18.78 15.99 -12.13
CA SER A 648 19.83 16.55 -12.96
C SER A 648 19.27 17.21 -14.23
N ASP A 649 19.99 18.19 -14.78
CA ASP A 649 19.61 18.85 -16.04
C ASP A 649 19.52 17.84 -17.19
N TYR A 650 20.42 16.85 -17.20
CA TYR A 650 20.41 15.78 -18.19
C TYR A 650 19.11 14.96 -18.11
N CYS A 651 18.74 14.48 -16.91
CA CYS A 651 17.51 13.70 -16.73
C CYS A 651 16.28 14.55 -17.06
N THR A 652 16.24 15.80 -16.60
CA THR A 652 15.14 16.74 -16.84
C THR A 652 14.83 16.92 -18.33
N GLN A 653 15.85 17.01 -19.19
CA GLN A 653 15.68 17.14 -20.66
C GLN A 653 15.15 15.86 -21.32
N GLN A 654 15.47 14.69 -20.74
CA GLN A 654 15.07 13.39 -21.29
C GLN A 654 13.75 12.86 -20.71
N LEU A 655 13.36 13.32 -19.52
CA LEU A 655 12.20 12.85 -18.77
C LEU A 655 10.87 12.90 -19.54
N PRO A 656 10.56 13.95 -20.36
CA PRO A 656 9.35 13.97 -21.18
C PRO A 656 9.17 12.72 -22.05
N ARG A 657 10.25 12.16 -22.58
CA ARG A 657 10.20 10.98 -23.45
C ARG A 657 9.77 9.73 -22.67
N TRP A 658 10.21 9.59 -21.43
CA TRP A 658 9.76 8.51 -20.56
C TRP A 658 8.31 8.71 -20.13
N ILE A 659 7.91 9.95 -19.84
CA ILE A 659 6.51 10.28 -19.54
C ILE A 659 5.61 9.90 -20.73
N ASP A 660 6.04 10.12 -21.97
CA ASP A 660 5.29 9.71 -23.15
C ASP A 660 5.09 8.20 -23.25
N LEU A 661 6.07 7.39 -22.84
CA LEU A 661 5.96 5.93 -22.78
C LEU A 661 4.97 5.45 -21.71
N ILE A 662 4.88 6.14 -20.57
CA ILE A 662 4.11 5.64 -19.42
C ILE A 662 2.72 6.27 -19.32
N PHE A 663 2.63 7.60 -19.47
CA PHE A 663 1.41 8.40 -19.27
C PHE A 663 0.95 9.12 -20.53
N GLY A 664 1.80 9.23 -21.56
CA GLY A 664 1.54 10.06 -22.74
C GLY A 664 1.19 9.29 -24.00
N VAL A 665 1.55 9.87 -25.14
CA VAL A 665 1.09 9.44 -26.47
C VAL A 665 1.57 8.04 -26.87
N ALA A 666 2.72 7.59 -26.35
CA ALA A 666 3.33 6.29 -26.64
C ALA A 666 2.98 5.20 -25.62
N SER A 667 2.05 5.46 -24.69
CA SER A 667 1.60 4.48 -23.71
C SER A 667 0.73 3.38 -24.31
N ARG A 668 0.03 3.67 -25.41
CA ARG A 668 -0.91 2.74 -26.07
C ARG A 668 -1.06 3.07 -27.56
N GLY A 669 -1.78 2.21 -28.29
CA GLY A 669 -2.09 2.42 -29.72
C GLY A 669 -0.90 2.19 -30.65
N SER A 670 -0.95 2.76 -31.86
CA SER A 670 0.10 2.59 -32.88
C SER A 670 1.43 3.20 -32.45
N GLN A 671 1.39 4.31 -31.74
CA GLN A 671 2.57 4.99 -31.20
C GLN A 671 3.33 4.10 -30.21
N ALA A 672 2.62 3.31 -29.38
CA ALA A 672 3.26 2.31 -28.53
C ALA A 672 4.00 1.24 -29.35
N THR A 673 3.45 0.79 -30.47
CA THR A 673 4.14 -0.17 -31.36
C THR A 673 5.41 0.44 -31.96
N GLU A 674 5.33 1.67 -32.48
CA GLU A 674 6.46 2.39 -33.07
C GLU A 674 7.58 2.61 -32.04
N MET A 675 7.20 2.98 -30.81
CA MET A 675 8.12 3.21 -29.69
C MET A 675 8.49 1.94 -28.93
N ARG A 676 8.15 0.75 -29.47
CA ARG A 676 8.51 -0.56 -28.92
C ARG A 676 7.99 -0.78 -27.49
N ASN A 677 6.80 -0.28 -27.18
CA ASN A 677 6.22 -0.15 -25.83
C ASN A 677 4.85 -0.85 -25.69
N LEU A 678 4.60 -1.92 -26.44
CA LEU A 678 3.29 -2.58 -26.47
C LEU A 678 3.22 -3.79 -25.51
N PHE A 679 2.40 -3.68 -24.47
CA PHE A 679 2.17 -4.72 -23.46
C PHE A 679 1.01 -5.66 -23.83
N HIS A 680 0.84 -6.73 -23.05
CA HIS A 680 -0.28 -7.62 -23.19
C HIS A 680 -1.62 -6.86 -23.09
N PRO A 681 -2.63 -7.16 -23.93
CA PRO A 681 -3.90 -6.41 -24.02
C PRO A 681 -4.65 -6.22 -22.70
N ILE A 682 -4.60 -7.21 -21.82
CA ILE A 682 -5.22 -7.18 -20.47
C ILE A 682 -4.67 -6.04 -19.61
N SER A 683 -3.43 -5.61 -19.84
CA SER A 683 -2.83 -4.51 -19.10
C SER A 683 -3.54 -3.17 -19.37
N TYR A 684 -4.31 -3.07 -20.46
CA TYR A 684 -4.97 -1.83 -20.90
C TYR A 684 -6.47 -1.78 -20.58
N LEU A 685 -6.98 -2.75 -19.82
CA LEU A 685 -8.42 -2.85 -19.53
C LEU A 685 -8.96 -1.60 -18.84
N SER A 686 -10.05 -1.09 -19.39
CA SER A 686 -10.83 0.00 -18.82
C SER A 686 -12.06 -0.54 -18.06
N PRO A 687 -12.67 0.25 -17.17
CA PRO A 687 -13.95 -0.10 -16.55
C PRO A 687 -15.04 -0.45 -17.59
N SER A 688 -15.08 0.26 -18.71
CA SER A 688 -16.04 0.03 -19.79
C SER A 688 -15.86 -1.33 -20.47
N ASP A 689 -14.61 -1.81 -20.60
CA ASP A 689 -14.33 -3.14 -21.16
C ASP A 689 -14.90 -4.24 -20.27
N VAL A 690 -14.86 -4.06 -18.94
CA VAL A 690 -15.36 -5.02 -17.96
C VAL A 690 -16.88 -5.00 -17.88
N GLU A 691 -17.49 -3.81 -17.93
CA GLU A 691 -18.95 -3.66 -17.99
C GLU A 691 -19.54 -4.36 -19.22
N ALA A 692 -18.84 -4.32 -20.36
CA ALA A 692 -19.24 -5.00 -21.58
C ALA A 692 -19.18 -6.54 -21.49
N MET A 693 -18.37 -7.11 -20.58
CA MET A 693 -18.29 -8.56 -20.38
C MET A 693 -19.61 -9.10 -19.85
N GLN A 694 -20.10 -10.20 -20.42
CA GLN A 694 -21.43 -10.75 -20.12
C GLN A 694 -21.43 -11.64 -18.88
N SER A 695 -20.32 -12.32 -18.58
CA SER A 695 -20.24 -13.29 -17.48
C SER A 695 -19.38 -12.78 -16.32
N GLU A 696 -19.86 -12.98 -15.09
CA GLU A 696 -19.13 -12.59 -13.88
C GLU A 696 -17.85 -13.43 -13.68
N GLU A 697 -17.85 -14.66 -14.19
CA GLU A 697 -16.68 -15.55 -14.20
C GLU A 697 -15.55 -14.99 -15.08
N GLU A 698 -15.87 -14.55 -16.30
CA GLU A 698 -14.90 -13.92 -17.19
C GLU A 698 -14.33 -12.64 -16.56
N ARG A 699 -15.19 -11.78 -15.99
CA ARG A 699 -14.76 -10.56 -15.28
C ARG A 699 -13.78 -10.88 -14.16
N THR A 700 -14.14 -11.83 -13.29
CA THR A 700 -13.28 -12.23 -12.16
C THR A 700 -11.94 -12.77 -12.64
N ARG A 701 -11.94 -13.61 -13.68
CA ARG A 701 -10.73 -14.20 -14.25
C ARG A 701 -9.81 -13.13 -14.85
N VAL A 702 -10.39 -12.20 -15.59
CA VAL A 702 -9.66 -11.11 -16.23
C VAL A 702 -9.14 -10.11 -15.20
N GLU A 703 -9.93 -9.77 -14.18
CA GLU A 703 -9.47 -8.93 -13.06
C GLU A 703 -8.30 -9.56 -12.31
N LEU A 704 -8.37 -10.85 -12.02
CA LEU A 704 -7.27 -11.58 -11.37
C LEU A 704 -5.99 -11.52 -12.23
N GLN A 705 -6.13 -11.80 -13.53
CA GLN A 705 -4.99 -11.75 -14.44
C GLN A 705 -4.42 -10.33 -14.56
N ALA A 706 -5.26 -9.30 -14.63
CA ALA A 706 -4.81 -7.91 -14.68
C ALA A 706 -4.05 -7.52 -13.40
N ASN A 707 -4.56 -7.91 -12.24
CA ASN A 707 -3.93 -7.61 -10.95
C ASN A 707 -2.58 -8.32 -10.75
N GLU A 708 -2.42 -9.54 -11.30
CA GLU A 708 -1.18 -10.32 -11.21
C GLU A 708 -0.13 -9.87 -12.22
N PHE A 709 -0.53 -9.70 -13.48
CA PHE A 709 0.40 -9.44 -14.58
C PHE A 709 0.68 -7.95 -14.80
N GLY A 710 -0.09 -7.06 -14.14
CA GLY A 710 0.10 -5.62 -14.12
C GLY A 710 -0.90 -4.86 -14.99
N ILE A 711 -1.18 -3.62 -14.58
CA ILE A 711 -2.15 -2.72 -15.22
C ILE A 711 -1.40 -1.47 -15.64
N CYS A 712 -1.60 -0.99 -16.87
CA CYS A 712 -1.06 0.25 -17.39
C CYS A 712 -1.71 1.47 -16.69
N PRO A 713 -0.99 2.58 -16.45
CA PRO A 713 -1.59 3.79 -15.91
C PRO A 713 -2.56 4.39 -16.92
N ASP A 714 -3.49 5.21 -16.45
CA ASP A 714 -4.33 5.98 -17.36
C ASP A 714 -3.50 6.94 -18.21
N GLN A 715 -3.90 7.10 -19.48
CA GLN A 715 -3.24 8.02 -20.39
C GLN A 715 -3.68 9.45 -20.07
N LEU A 716 -2.73 10.28 -19.67
CA LEU A 716 -2.95 11.68 -19.30
C LEU A 716 -2.75 12.64 -20.47
N PHE A 717 -1.90 12.27 -21.44
CA PHE A 717 -1.55 13.13 -22.56
C PHE A 717 -1.71 12.40 -23.89
N CYS A 718 -2.37 13.06 -24.85
CA CYS A 718 -2.51 12.57 -26.23
C CYS A 718 -1.55 13.26 -27.21
N LYS A 719 -0.72 14.18 -26.71
CA LYS A 719 0.34 14.87 -27.46
C LYS A 719 1.67 14.60 -26.78
N GLU A 720 2.75 14.75 -27.52
CA GLU A 720 4.12 14.66 -26.98
C GLU A 720 4.26 15.58 -25.76
N HIS A 721 4.90 15.05 -24.71
CA HIS A 721 5.08 15.77 -23.48
C HIS A 721 6.04 16.95 -23.69
N PRO A 722 5.68 18.17 -23.29
CA PRO A 722 6.53 19.32 -23.55
C PRO A 722 7.78 19.31 -22.67
N GLN A 723 8.79 20.05 -23.11
CA GLN A 723 10.05 20.25 -22.38
C GLN A 723 9.89 21.27 -21.24
N LYS A 724 10.79 21.19 -20.25
CA LYS A 724 10.92 22.22 -19.21
C LYS A 724 11.45 23.51 -19.84
N SER A 725 10.91 24.67 -19.44
CA SER A 725 11.32 25.95 -20.03
C SER A 725 12.77 26.27 -19.67
N ALA A 726 13.59 26.64 -20.66
CA ALA A 726 15.03 26.85 -20.48
C ALA A 726 15.40 28.16 -19.74
N SER A 727 14.42 28.91 -19.23
CA SER A 727 14.60 30.32 -18.87
C SER A 727 14.98 30.62 -17.41
N TRP A 728 15.43 29.64 -16.62
CA TRP A 728 15.81 29.86 -15.21
C TRP A 728 17.14 29.23 -14.77
N GLY A 729 18.12 29.14 -15.69
CA GLY A 729 19.48 28.64 -15.40
C GLY A 729 20.64 29.56 -15.75
N SER A 730 20.41 30.72 -16.39
CA SER A 730 21.45 31.66 -16.80
C SER A 730 21.24 33.04 -16.19
N THR A 731 21.29 33.14 -14.87
CA THR A 731 21.81 34.37 -14.26
C THR A 731 23.31 34.19 -14.15
N GLU A 732 24.01 34.77 -15.13
CA GLU A 732 25.44 35.04 -15.07
C GLU A 732 25.82 35.55 -13.68
N GLY A 733 26.98 35.08 -13.21
CA GLY A 733 27.53 35.47 -11.92
C GLY A 733 27.49 36.98 -11.75
N VAL A 734 26.73 37.41 -10.74
CA VAL A 734 26.96 38.70 -10.10
C VAL A 734 28.32 38.58 -9.41
N VAL A 735 29.37 38.86 -10.18
CA VAL A 735 30.67 39.25 -9.65
C VAL A 735 30.41 40.49 -8.80
N MET A 736 30.35 40.29 -7.49
CA MET A 736 30.49 41.37 -6.52
C MET A 736 31.90 41.95 -6.69
N SER A 737 32.02 42.93 -7.58
CA SER A 737 33.19 43.80 -7.62
C SER A 737 33.19 44.64 -6.35
N ASN A 738 34.09 44.29 -5.44
CA ASN A 738 34.47 45.12 -4.32
C ASN A 738 34.99 46.46 -4.86
N ASN A 739 34.16 47.50 -4.76
CA ASN A 739 34.59 48.88 -4.86
C ASN A 739 34.12 49.59 -3.61
N ARG A 740 35.03 49.73 -2.63
CA ARG A 740 35.05 50.85 -1.67
C ARG A 740 36.47 51.01 -1.15
N SER A 741 36.98 52.19 -1.46
CA SER A 741 37.89 53.04 -0.66
C SER A 741 37.96 52.71 0.82
#